data_AF-A0A086ZN31-F1
#
_entry.id   AF-A0A086ZN31-F1
#
_cell.length_a   1.000
_cell.length_b   1.000
_cell.length_c   1.000
_cell.angle_alpha   90.00
_cell.angle_beta   90.00
_cell.angle_gamma   90.00
#
_symmetry.space_group_name_H-M   'P 1'
#
loop_
_entity.id
_entity.type
_entity.pdbx_description
1 polymer ?
#
loop_
_entity_poly.entity_id
_entity_poly.type
_entity_poly.pdbx_seq_one_letter_code
_entity_poly.pdbx_strand_id
1 'polypeptide(L)'
;MTGNAKVWRAPLAGLASVAMIATMGVTAFTATAADVTFTFNVDGTNLKFDKDKAPANVTVKSEKQVTVKDLDGNGIISEAETTAVDSALSYDSATFKFTGWYDSNNNAVAAVGGNESAVRTGDSKATTVDAHYGRGNDYYIVAFQYGADTVAKESYWYVLKGDKLAQWQVPSEGNTGDGQILTSWKGDDNSTVDPTSDLSDLRLNDTNWVNLHAQYADSAAVTFSTTDFWKEGRTIKVNGENASKTVEVVKGAKFGQTVPSATFEKGGKKWVAAGFATEAEAKKAADKRTLFSKDTVVNTDTVLYAVTPSEYFTVTFDLNGGEGEAPKAQDVLKDGTATKPADPTKKASATNKYAFTGWTTDAAGKKAFNFSSKITDDIILYAQYKVSEVKVTFDPNYGKEPVVEKWFKDGDEFAFPTVNRDGYVLSWGDNTANLDGKKLSIEQHVDQDTGELIGKLTYLVSAGEGTDTDYILPSYVAEWTAADAETLTKLEGKVSTKLDKDQDWYTAASYKQYKADFESYLAKKAEFEKSGSGYTVKEYAELIKLLADAQAKLVETGNVALYRVYNPNNGDHYFTTNRKEATRLVQLGWKAEGAPYKVAKARSNSVYTGTDEKGNPIYTKVSANFGTAVWSVYNPNTGEHLLTFESEANGLAKAGWTKEDIKFYTSQNGNAPVVRVYNPNTNGPAHLYTKASEARGLAKLGWKIDNSGKAVFTLTK
;
A
#
# COMPACT_ATOMS: atom_id res chain seq x y z
N MET A 1 33.05 29.67 80.33
CA MET A 1 34.38 29.01 80.38
C MET A 1 35.01 29.07 78.99
N THR A 2 36.30 28.79 78.86
CA THR A 2 37.08 28.93 77.61
C THR A 2 37.03 27.68 76.72
N GLY A 3 37.08 27.88 75.40
CA GLY A 3 36.96 26.85 74.35
C GLY A 3 36.18 27.44 73.17
N ASN A 4 36.73 27.78 72.00
CA ASN A 4 37.84 27.21 71.20
C ASN A 4 37.47 25.80 70.68
N ALA A 5 37.49 25.50 69.38
CA ALA A 5 38.12 26.20 68.25
C ALA A 5 37.40 25.96 66.91
N LYS A 6 37.64 26.85 65.91
CA LYS A 6 37.77 26.64 64.45
C LYS A 6 36.63 25.87 63.70
N VAL A 7 36.28 26.18 62.45
CA VAL A 7 37.00 26.79 61.31
C VAL A 7 36.06 27.76 60.57
N TRP A 8 36.55 28.95 60.19
CA TRP A 8 36.06 29.88 59.12
C TRP A 8 34.53 30.18 59.08
N ARG A 9 34.00 31.40 59.37
CA ARG A 9 34.52 32.79 59.28
C ARG A 9 35.09 33.15 57.90
N ALA A 10 34.77 34.26 57.24
CA ALA A 10 33.82 35.37 57.46
C ALA A 10 33.79 36.22 56.13
N PRO A 11 33.16 37.42 56.00
CA PRO A 11 32.39 38.19 56.98
C PRO A 11 31.06 38.82 56.49
N LEU A 12 30.37 39.40 57.49
CA LEU A 12 29.57 40.64 57.52
C LEU A 12 29.51 41.49 56.23
N ALA A 13 28.42 42.21 55.93
CA ALA A 13 27.05 42.30 56.48
C ALA A 13 26.16 42.87 55.34
N GLY A 14 24.90 43.27 55.44
CA GLY A 14 24.06 43.73 56.55
C GLY A 14 23.01 44.68 55.99
N LEU A 15 21.74 44.37 56.21
CA LEU A 15 20.54 45.23 56.14
C LEU A 15 20.52 46.43 55.14
N ALA A 16 19.69 46.27 54.11
CA ALA A 16 18.80 47.28 53.52
C ALA A 16 19.37 48.53 52.79
N SER A 17 19.47 48.42 51.47
CA SER A 17 19.04 49.40 50.43
C SER A 17 19.07 48.65 49.09
N VAL A 18 18.07 48.68 48.19
CA VAL A 18 17.47 49.85 47.48
C VAL A 18 18.52 50.65 46.69
N ALA A 19 19.13 50.00 45.70
CA ALA A 19 19.78 50.63 44.54
C ALA A 19 19.92 49.60 43.40
N MET A 20 19.97 50.04 42.14
CA MET A 20 20.19 49.17 40.97
C MET A 20 21.67 48.91 40.74
N ILE A 21 22.02 47.65 40.42
CA ILE A 21 23.02 47.19 39.44
C ILE A 21 23.12 45.65 39.60
N ALA A 22 23.23 44.79 38.60
CA ALA A 22 22.82 44.71 37.20
C ALA A 22 23.60 43.49 36.65
N THR A 23 22.95 42.67 35.81
CA THR A 23 23.56 41.58 35.02
C THR A 23 23.92 40.27 35.75
N MET A 24 23.58 39.16 35.08
CA MET A 24 23.98 37.75 35.33
C MET A 24 23.46 37.08 36.63
N GLY A 25 22.77 35.94 36.60
CA GLY A 25 22.31 35.18 35.43
C GLY A 25 22.18 33.67 35.65
N VAL A 26 21.26 33.22 36.50
CA VAL A 26 20.90 31.80 36.63
C VAL A 26 19.38 31.68 36.75
N THR A 27 18.70 31.40 35.64
CA THR A 27 17.28 30.99 35.64
C THR A 27 17.19 29.50 35.98
N ALA A 28 16.44 29.16 37.03
CA ALA A 28 15.98 27.80 37.21
C ALA A 28 14.95 27.48 36.11
N PHE A 29 15.07 26.32 35.47
CA PHE A 29 14.18 25.91 34.38
C PHE A 29 12.75 25.71 34.91
N THR A 30 11.81 26.50 34.40
CA THR A 30 10.42 26.05 34.28
C THR A 30 10.38 24.97 33.21
N ALA A 31 10.21 23.71 33.60
CA ALA A 31 9.97 22.65 32.63
C ALA A 31 8.64 22.90 31.93
N THR A 32 8.65 23.18 30.64
CA THR A 32 7.45 23.18 29.81
C THR A 32 6.87 21.77 29.78
N ALA A 33 5.56 21.65 30.00
CA ALA A 33 4.85 20.39 29.79
C ALA A 33 4.98 19.95 28.33
N ALA A 34 4.89 18.64 28.08
CA ALA A 34 4.90 18.11 26.72
C ALA A 34 3.56 18.44 26.03
N ASP A 35 3.62 18.82 24.76
CA ASP A 35 2.44 19.09 23.93
C ASP A 35 1.51 17.87 23.90
N VAL A 36 0.20 18.11 24.05
CA VAL A 36 -0.82 17.07 23.85
C VAL A 36 -0.97 16.78 22.36
N THR A 37 -1.12 15.51 22.01
CA THR A 37 -1.28 15.08 20.61
C THR A 37 -2.26 13.93 20.52
N PHE A 38 -3.18 13.99 19.56
CA PHE A 38 -4.12 12.91 19.27
C PHE A 38 -3.59 12.06 18.13
N THR A 39 -3.53 10.75 18.35
CA THR A 39 -3.08 9.77 17.37
C THR A 39 -4.24 9.38 16.48
N PHE A 40 -4.04 9.36 15.17
CA PHE A 40 -5.01 8.89 14.19
C PHE A 40 -4.29 7.84 13.33
N ASN A 41 -4.80 6.61 13.28
CA ASN A 41 -4.20 5.52 12.50
C ASN A 41 -5.06 5.18 11.27
N VAL A 42 -4.42 4.62 10.22
CA VAL A 42 -5.10 4.00 9.08
C VAL A 42 -4.54 2.61 8.85
N ASP A 43 -5.40 1.66 8.51
CA ASP A 43 -5.03 0.27 8.24
C ASP A 43 -5.06 -0.06 6.72
N GLY A 44 -4.87 -1.33 6.36
CA GLY A 44 -4.63 -1.73 4.97
C GLY A 44 -3.37 -1.07 4.40
N THR A 45 -3.32 -0.84 3.08
CA THR A 45 -2.31 0.05 2.46
C THR A 45 -2.91 1.02 1.43
N ASN A 46 -4.25 1.11 1.35
CA ASN A 46 -4.99 1.95 0.39
C ASN A 46 -5.48 3.27 1.01
N LEU A 47 -5.67 3.32 2.34
CA LEU A 47 -5.68 4.58 3.08
C LEU A 47 -4.25 4.80 3.58
N LYS A 48 -3.69 5.96 3.29
CA LYS A 48 -2.43 6.40 3.88
C LYS A 48 -2.45 7.89 4.17
N PHE A 49 -1.67 8.29 5.16
CA PHE A 49 -1.44 9.69 5.48
C PHE A 49 -0.34 10.27 4.60
N ASP A 50 -0.76 11.14 3.70
CA ASP A 50 0.07 11.96 2.84
C ASP A 50 0.56 13.18 3.61
N LYS A 51 1.86 13.15 3.94
CA LYS A 51 2.53 14.19 4.72
C LYS A 51 2.62 15.54 4.02
N ASP A 52 2.49 15.58 2.69
CA ASP A 52 2.61 16.82 1.92
C ASP A 52 1.25 17.51 1.75
N LYS A 53 0.15 16.79 1.98
CA LYS A 53 -1.19 17.35 2.26
C LYS A 53 -1.43 17.65 3.74
N ALA A 54 -0.71 16.98 4.65
CA ALA A 54 -0.85 17.18 6.09
C ALA A 54 -0.48 18.63 6.50
N PRO A 55 -1.42 19.41 7.07
CA PRO A 55 -1.12 20.77 7.54
C PRO A 55 -0.21 20.75 8.77
N ALA A 56 0.35 21.91 9.13
CA ALA A 56 1.48 22.04 10.07
C ALA A 56 1.25 21.46 11.48
N ASN A 57 0.00 21.30 11.91
CA ASN A 57 -0.40 20.63 13.15
C ASN A 57 -0.38 19.09 13.04
N VAL A 58 -0.64 18.52 11.87
CA VAL A 58 -0.71 17.08 11.63
C VAL A 58 0.69 16.50 11.49
N THR A 59 1.27 16.10 12.62
CA THR A 59 2.59 15.46 12.66
C THR A 59 2.47 14.00 12.23
N VAL A 60 2.55 13.75 10.92
CA VAL A 60 2.61 12.39 10.35
C VAL A 60 3.79 11.62 10.95
N LYS A 61 3.47 10.54 11.69
CA LYS A 61 4.44 9.61 12.31
C LYS A 61 4.86 8.53 11.31
N SER A 62 3.92 8.05 10.51
CA SER A 62 4.11 7.11 9.40
C SER A 62 2.94 7.24 8.41
N GLU A 63 3.03 6.61 7.25
CA GLU A 63 1.88 6.49 6.32
C GLU A 63 0.63 5.86 6.98
N LYS A 64 0.79 5.10 8.08
CA LYS A 64 -0.30 4.46 8.83
C LYS A 64 -0.69 5.17 10.13
N GLN A 65 -0.04 6.28 10.46
CA GLN A 65 -0.31 7.02 11.68
C GLN A 65 0.10 8.49 11.58
N VAL A 66 -0.82 9.40 11.87
CA VAL A 66 -0.46 10.76 12.29
C VAL A 66 -0.63 10.91 13.79
N THR A 67 0.07 11.88 14.36
CA THR A 67 -0.42 12.54 15.56
C THR A 67 -0.71 13.98 15.19
N VAL A 68 -1.96 14.40 15.22
CA VAL A 68 -2.27 15.82 15.16
C VAL A 68 -1.94 16.44 16.52
N LYS A 69 -1.19 17.55 16.51
CA LYS A 69 -1.09 18.40 17.69
C LYS A 69 -2.46 18.99 17.95
N ASP A 70 -2.87 18.88 19.20
CA ASP A 70 -3.94 19.63 19.82
C ASP A 70 -3.80 21.12 19.46
N LEU A 71 -4.64 21.62 18.55
CA LEU A 71 -4.49 22.94 17.90
C LEU A 71 -4.73 24.09 18.87
N ASP A 72 -5.74 23.95 19.72
CA ASP A 72 -6.14 24.91 20.74
C ASP A 72 -5.64 24.50 22.15
N GLY A 73 -5.14 23.27 22.32
CA GLY A 73 -4.52 22.78 23.55
C GLY A 73 -5.52 22.27 24.58
N ASN A 74 -6.70 21.81 24.14
CA ASN A 74 -7.86 21.52 24.98
C ASN A 74 -7.96 20.05 25.47
N GLY A 75 -7.18 19.13 24.89
CA GLY A 75 -7.21 17.68 25.16
C GLY A 75 -8.34 16.90 24.48
N ILE A 76 -8.89 17.41 23.37
CA ILE A 76 -10.05 16.94 22.63
C ILE A 76 -9.81 17.06 21.10
N ILE A 77 -10.21 16.04 20.33
CA ILE A 77 -10.21 16.05 18.86
C ILE A 77 -11.37 16.91 18.33
N SER A 78 -11.10 18.07 17.72
CA SER A 78 -12.11 18.93 17.11
C SER A 78 -12.25 18.76 15.58
N GLU A 79 -13.17 19.51 14.95
CA GLU A 79 -13.36 19.50 13.49
C GLU A 79 -12.13 20.06 12.76
N ALA A 80 -11.36 20.92 13.42
CA ALA A 80 -10.10 21.43 12.89
C ALA A 80 -9.02 20.33 12.88
N GLU A 81 -8.91 19.50 13.93
CA GLU A 81 -8.10 18.28 13.92
C GLU A 81 -8.56 17.32 12.83
N THR A 82 -9.86 16.98 12.78
CA THR A 82 -10.34 15.90 11.90
C THR A 82 -10.30 16.30 10.44
N THR A 83 -10.60 17.56 10.10
CA THR A 83 -10.46 18.10 8.75
C THR A 83 -8.99 18.24 8.37
N ALA A 84 -8.10 18.59 9.31
CA ALA A 84 -6.67 18.62 9.07
C ALA A 84 -6.11 17.21 8.79
N VAL A 85 -6.55 16.20 9.55
CA VAL A 85 -6.13 14.81 9.37
C VAL A 85 -6.79 14.15 8.16
N ASP A 86 -8.02 14.53 7.79
CA ASP A 86 -8.67 14.10 6.55
C ASP A 86 -8.06 14.80 5.32
N SER A 87 -7.60 16.04 5.45
CA SER A 87 -6.73 16.69 4.44
C SER A 87 -5.43 15.91 4.27
N ALA A 88 -4.84 15.41 5.37
CA ALA A 88 -3.70 14.50 5.32
C ALA A 88 -4.05 13.10 4.77
N LEU A 89 -5.33 12.72 4.70
CA LEU A 89 -5.75 11.39 4.27
C LEU A 89 -5.70 11.28 2.73
N SER A 90 -5.22 10.13 2.26
CA SER A 90 -4.96 9.89 0.84
C SER A 90 -5.35 8.47 0.50
N TYR A 91 -6.36 8.33 -0.37
CA TYR A 91 -6.93 7.06 -0.81
C TYR A 91 -7.59 7.23 -2.17
N ASP A 92 -7.84 6.10 -2.86
CA ASP A 92 -8.69 6.06 -4.04
C ASP A 92 -10.18 6.18 -3.61
N SER A 93 -10.69 7.41 -3.62
CA SER A 93 -12.08 7.73 -3.29
C SER A 93 -13.10 7.33 -4.37
N ALA A 94 -12.67 6.88 -5.55
CA ALA A 94 -13.55 6.28 -6.54
C ALA A 94 -13.83 4.79 -6.23
N THR A 95 -12.91 4.12 -5.51
CA THR A 95 -13.04 2.69 -5.14
C THR A 95 -13.40 2.46 -3.68
N PHE A 96 -13.00 3.36 -2.76
CA PHE A 96 -13.17 3.19 -1.32
C PHE A 96 -13.93 4.36 -0.70
N LYS A 97 -14.75 4.08 0.32
CA LYS A 97 -15.54 5.07 1.06
C LYS A 97 -15.04 5.17 2.49
N PHE A 98 -14.46 6.30 2.86
CA PHE A 98 -14.21 6.66 4.25
C PHE A 98 -15.55 6.93 4.97
N THR A 99 -15.70 6.45 6.20
CA THR A 99 -16.93 6.62 7.01
C THR A 99 -16.68 7.49 8.25
N GLY A 100 -15.50 7.41 8.87
CA GLY A 100 -15.15 8.22 10.02
C GLY A 100 -13.91 7.77 10.81
N TRP A 101 -13.62 8.52 11.86
CA TRP A 101 -12.57 8.27 12.85
C TRP A 101 -13.22 7.72 14.13
N TYR A 102 -12.78 6.55 14.59
CA TYR A 102 -13.40 5.83 15.71
C TYR A 102 -12.40 5.57 16.84
N ASP A 103 -12.83 5.61 18.11
CA ASP A 103 -11.96 5.30 19.26
C ASP A 103 -11.76 3.79 19.45
N SER A 104 -10.86 3.40 20.38
CA SER A 104 -10.57 1.98 20.65
C SER A 104 -11.73 1.18 21.28
N ASN A 105 -12.90 1.78 21.48
CA ASN A 105 -14.14 1.14 21.92
C ASN A 105 -15.22 1.12 20.81
N ASN A 106 -14.85 1.54 19.60
CA ASN A 106 -15.71 1.75 18.43
C ASN A 106 -16.77 2.87 18.58
N ASN A 107 -16.44 3.96 19.29
CA ASN A 107 -17.24 5.18 19.29
C ASN A 107 -16.80 6.13 18.18
N ALA A 108 -17.73 6.66 17.37
CA ALA A 108 -17.42 7.67 16.37
C ALA A 108 -16.94 8.98 17.03
N VAL A 109 -15.69 9.35 16.75
CA VAL A 109 -15.10 10.65 17.12
C VAL A 109 -15.37 11.70 16.05
N ALA A 110 -15.36 11.29 14.79
CA ALA A 110 -15.76 12.11 13.65
C ALA A 110 -16.27 11.23 12.51
N ALA A 111 -17.14 11.74 11.65
CA ALA A 111 -17.84 10.94 10.65
C ALA A 111 -18.23 11.75 9.40
N VAL A 112 -18.38 11.05 8.27
CA VAL A 112 -18.78 11.61 6.98
C VAL A 112 -20.31 11.66 6.88
N GLY A 113 -20.89 12.77 6.41
CA GLY A 113 -22.34 12.89 6.26
C GLY A 113 -22.84 14.06 5.41
N GLY A 114 -24.06 13.94 4.88
CA GLY A 114 -24.82 14.98 4.16
C GLY A 114 -24.31 15.32 2.75
N ASN A 115 -23.00 15.48 2.60
CA ASN A 115 -22.28 15.72 1.35
C ASN A 115 -20.90 15.07 1.49
N GLU A 116 -20.41 14.36 0.46
CA GLU A 116 -19.36 13.33 0.63
C GLU A 116 -17.97 13.84 1.06
N SER A 117 -17.78 15.16 1.08
CA SER A 117 -16.53 15.85 1.48
C SER A 117 -16.57 16.46 2.89
N ALA A 118 -17.61 16.20 3.68
CA ALA A 118 -17.77 16.78 5.02
C ALA A 118 -17.58 15.74 6.14
N VAL A 119 -16.38 15.70 6.73
CA VAL A 119 -16.10 15.02 8.02
C VAL A 119 -16.43 16.00 9.15
N ARG A 120 -17.47 15.72 9.93
CA ARG A 120 -17.81 16.50 11.14
C ARG A 120 -17.28 15.80 12.39
N THR A 121 -16.89 16.56 13.42
CA THR A 121 -16.43 16.02 14.72
C THR A 121 -17.55 15.88 15.75
N GLY A 122 -17.26 15.14 16.81
CA GLY A 122 -18.00 15.11 18.06
C GLY A 122 -17.30 15.60 19.31
N ASP A 123 -16.10 16.20 19.18
CA ASP A 123 -15.29 16.68 20.31
C ASP A 123 -14.96 15.56 21.33
N SER A 124 -14.13 14.59 20.92
CA SER A 124 -13.76 13.43 21.75
C SER A 124 -12.37 13.52 22.40
N LYS A 125 -12.24 13.00 23.63
CA LYS A 125 -10.98 12.87 24.38
C LYS A 125 -10.14 11.65 24.01
N ALA A 126 -10.45 10.98 22.90
CA ALA A 126 -9.66 9.84 22.44
C ALA A 126 -8.23 10.29 22.08
N THR A 127 -7.23 9.76 22.76
CA THR A 127 -5.80 10.02 22.42
C THR A 127 -5.32 9.18 21.24
N THR A 128 -6.12 8.21 20.81
CA THR A 128 -5.92 7.37 19.64
C THR A 128 -7.28 7.08 19.00
N VAL A 129 -7.37 7.30 17.69
CA VAL A 129 -8.51 6.91 16.84
C VAL A 129 -8.02 6.19 15.59
N ASP A 130 -8.89 5.40 14.98
CA ASP A 130 -8.61 4.57 13.81
C ASP A 130 -9.58 4.91 12.67
N ALA A 131 -9.10 4.87 11.42
CA ALA A 131 -9.90 5.16 10.23
C ALA A 131 -10.80 3.99 9.85
N HIS A 132 -12.11 4.20 9.83
CA HIS A 132 -13.05 3.21 9.30
C HIS A 132 -13.41 3.53 7.85
N TYR A 133 -13.28 2.53 6.98
CA TYR A 133 -13.55 2.66 5.55
C TYR A 133 -14.06 1.34 4.97
N GLY A 134 -14.90 1.42 3.93
CA GLY A 134 -15.53 0.26 3.30
C GLY A 134 -15.57 0.36 1.76
N ARG A 135 -16.04 -0.70 1.09
CA ARG A 135 -16.17 -0.76 -0.38
C ARG A 135 -17.57 -1.17 -0.80
N GLY A 136 -18.38 -0.19 -1.21
CA GLY A 136 -19.71 -0.42 -1.77
C GLY A 136 -20.78 -0.79 -0.74
N ASN A 137 -20.84 -2.05 -0.32
CA ASN A 137 -21.94 -2.59 0.52
C ASN A 137 -21.58 -2.75 2.00
N ASP A 138 -20.40 -2.30 2.43
CA ASP A 138 -19.88 -2.52 3.80
C ASP A 138 -20.40 -1.49 4.83
N TYR A 139 -21.21 -0.51 4.42
CA TYR A 139 -21.70 0.59 5.27
C TYR A 139 -23.22 0.84 5.14
N TYR A 140 -23.78 1.53 6.13
CA TYR A 140 -25.13 2.09 6.20
C TYR A 140 -25.16 3.59 5.89
N ILE A 141 -26.35 4.09 5.58
CA ILE A 141 -26.69 5.51 5.41
C ILE A 141 -27.86 5.82 6.37
N VAL A 142 -27.59 6.48 7.50
CA VAL A 142 -28.60 6.74 8.55
C VAL A 142 -29.06 8.20 8.47
N ALA A 143 -30.37 8.43 8.29
CA ALA A 143 -30.98 9.74 8.07
C ALA A 143 -31.95 10.15 9.20
N PHE A 144 -31.99 11.45 9.52
CA PHE A 144 -32.86 12.01 10.56
C PHE A 144 -33.98 12.86 9.96
N GLN A 145 -35.21 12.63 10.42
CA GLN A 145 -36.46 13.18 9.90
C GLN A 145 -37.13 14.08 10.95
N TYR A 146 -37.63 15.24 10.52
CA TYR A 146 -38.31 16.21 11.36
C TYR A 146 -39.68 16.54 10.78
N GLY A 147 -40.74 15.99 11.39
CA GLY A 147 -42.11 16.11 10.87
C GLY A 147 -42.40 15.18 9.69
N ALA A 148 -43.66 15.12 9.27
CA ALA A 148 -44.18 14.03 8.42
C ALA A 148 -43.79 14.08 6.93
N ASP A 149 -43.40 15.25 6.40
CA ASP A 149 -43.21 15.48 4.95
C ASP A 149 -41.91 16.25 4.60
N THR A 150 -41.00 16.43 5.56
CA THR A 150 -39.77 17.23 5.39
C THR A 150 -38.51 16.42 5.60
N VAL A 151 -38.08 15.74 4.52
CA VAL A 151 -36.70 15.26 4.38
C VAL A 151 -35.77 16.47 4.33
N ALA A 152 -35.17 16.80 5.48
CA ALA A 152 -34.08 17.76 5.55
C ALA A 152 -32.89 17.20 4.74
N LYS A 153 -32.58 17.81 3.60
CA LYS A 153 -31.70 17.25 2.55
C LYS A 153 -30.24 17.00 2.95
N GLU A 154 -29.85 17.33 4.18
CA GLU A 154 -28.46 17.52 4.59
C GLU A 154 -28.08 16.76 5.89
N SER A 155 -28.99 15.90 6.39
CA SER A 155 -28.88 15.21 7.69
C SER A 155 -28.88 13.69 7.57
N TYR A 156 -27.84 13.13 6.95
CA TYR A 156 -27.57 11.68 6.93
C TYR A 156 -26.07 11.37 7.13
N TRP A 157 -25.74 10.19 7.66
CA TRP A 157 -24.38 9.77 7.99
C TRP A 157 -24.00 8.43 7.36
N TYR A 158 -22.72 8.27 6.99
CA TYR A 158 -22.15 6.98 6.61
C TYR A 158 -21.57 6.27 7.85
N VAL A 159 -21.97 5.01 8.08
CA VAL A 159 -21.59 4.22 9.28
C VAL A 159 -21.19 2.82 8.83
N LEU A 160 -20.04 2.27 9.24
CA LEU A 160 -19.66 0.91 8.83
C LEU A 160 -20.60 -0.13 9.46
N LYS A 161 -20.81 -1.28 8.81
CA LYS A 161 -21.71 -2.32 9.33
C LYS A 161 -21.08 -3.02 10.54
N GLY A 162 -21.55 -2.64 11.73
CA GLY A 162 -21.00 -3.04 13.04
C GLY A 162 -20.61 -1.85 13.92
N ASP A 163 -20.61 -0.64 13.37
CA ASP A 163 -20.37 0.61 14.10
C ASP A 163 -21.69 1.25 14.57
N LYS A 164 -21.59 2.24 15.45
CA LYS A 164 -22.72 2.96 16.04
C LYS A 164 -22.58 4.46 15.81
N LEU A 165 -23.71 5.17 15.74
CA LEU A 165 -23.68 6.63 15.81
C LEU A 165 -23.27 7.07 17.23
N ALA A 166 -22.48 8.11 17.33
CA ALA A 166 -22.22 8.79 18.59
C ALA A 166 -23.24 9.93 18.85
N GLN A 167 -23.41 10.31 20.11
CA GLN A 167 -24.47 11.24 20.55
C GLN A 167 -24.49 12.61 19.85
N TRP A 168 -23.36 13.04 19.29
CA TRP A 168 -23.22 14.30 18.54
C TRP A 168 -23.68 14.20 17.08
N GLN A 169 -23.71 12.99 16.51
CA GLN A 169 -24.30 12.72 15.18
C GLN A 169 -25.82 12.73 15.25
N VAL A 170 -26.36 12.47 16.44
CA VAL A 170 -27.78 12.62 16.76
C VAL A 170 -28.10 14.11 16.83
N PRO A 171 -28.97 14.65 15.95
CA PRO A 171 -29.20 16.08 15.90
C PRO A 171 -29.72 16.67 17.23
N SER A 172 -29.20 17.83 17.60
CA SER A 172 -29.78 18.67 18.65
C SER A 172 -30.87 19.58 18.08
N GLU A 173 -31.62 20.24 18.97
CA GLU A 173 -32.49 21.34 18.59
C GLU A 173 -31.68 22.54 18.05
N GLY A 174 -32.31 23.35 17.19
CA GLY A 174 -31.71 24.53 16.56
C GLY A 174 -32.48 25.85 16.74
N ASN A 175 -33.63 25.86 17.41
CA ASN A 175 -34.53 27.01 17.51
C ASN A 175 -34.59 27.61 18.93
N THR A 176 -33.43 28.00 19.47
CA THR A 176 -33.37 28.67 20.79
C THR A 176 -34.32 29.87 20.85
N GLY A 177 -35.14 29.94 21.89
CA GLY A 177 -36.15 30.97 22.09
C GLY A 177 -37.54 30.71 21.50
N ASP A 178 -37.79 29.54 20.87
CA ASP A 178 -39.17 29.12 20.54
C ASP A 178 -39.97 28.63 21.76
N GLY A 179 -39.27 28.38 22.86
CA GLY A 179 -39.81 28.01 24.16
C GLY A 179 -39.88 26.51 24.42
N GLN A 180 -39.36 25.64 23.54
CA GLN A 180 -39.32 24.18 23.71
C GLN A 180 -37.87 23.64 23.93
N ILE A 181 -37.73 22.31 24.01
CA ILE A 181 -36.43 21.59 23.96
C ILE A 181 -36.57 20.13 23.47
N LEU A 182 -35.74 19.65 22.53
CA LEU A 182 -35.74 18.27 22.01
C LEU A 182 -35.52 17.19 23.11
N THR A 183 -36.13 16.00 22.97
CA THR A 183 -36.14 14.93 24.01
C THR A 183 -35.87 13.48 23.58
N SER A 184 -36.34 12.98 22.43
CA SER A 184 -36.20 11.54 22.07
C SER A 184 -36.49 11.21 20.58
N TRP A 185 -36.21 9.96 20.17
CA TRP A 185 -36.26 9.48 18.76
C TRP A 185 -37.01 8.14 18.56
N LYS A 186 -37.40 7.85 17.30
CA LYS A 186 -38.11 6.62 16.86
C LYS A 186 -37.69 6.13 15.47
N GLY A 187 -37.86 4.84 15.16
CA GLY A 187 -37.64 4.25 13.83
C GLY A 187 -38.89 4.19 12.93
N ASP A 188 -38.72 3.77 11.68
CA ASP A 188 -39.80 3.63 10.68
C ASP A 188 -40.87 2.58 11.03
N ASP A 189 -40.56 1.63 11.92
CA ASP A 189 -41.54 0.69 12.50
C ASP A 189 -42.29 1.28 13.71
N ASN A 190 -42.05 2.56 14.04
CA ASN A 190 -42.55 3.30 15.20
C ASN A 190 -42.09 2.73 16.56
N SER A 191 -41.04 1.89 16.57
CA SER A 191 -40.29 1.59 17.80
C SER A 191 -39.59 2.84 18.34
N THR A 192 -39.40 2.90 19.66
CA THR A 192 -38.51 3.90 20.27
C THR A 192 -37.07 3.45 20.06
N VAL A 193 -36.27 4.28 19.40
CA VAL A 193 -34.88 3.97 19.05
C VAL A 193 -33.96 4.92 19.80
N ASP A 194 -32.95 4.36 20.47
CA ASP A 194 -31.75 5.11 20.85
C ASP A 194 -30.84 5.14 19.61
N PRO A 195 -30.62 6.30 18.95
CA PRO A 195 -29.82 6.33 17.73
C PRO A 195 -28.36 5.92 17.95
N THR A 196 -27.88 5.91 19.21
CA THR A 196 -26.53 5.52 19.60
C THR A 196 -26.39 4.04 19.97
N SER A 197 -27.48 3.27 19.91
CA SER A 197 -27.43 1.81 20.06
C SER A 197 -26.91 1.13 18.79
N ASP A 198 -26.83 -0.20 18.82
CA ASP A 198 -26.59 -0.98 17.60
C ASP A 198 -27.81 -0.85 16.66
N LEU A 199 -27.57 -0.54 15.39
CA LEU A 199 -28.60 -0.32 14.38
C LEU A 199 -28.78 -1.53 13.45
N SER A 200 -28.06 -2.65 13.68
CA SER A 200 -28.13 -3.86 12.86
C SER A 200 -29.51 -4.52 12.80
N ASP A 201 -30.31 -4.39 13.87
CA ASP A 201 -31.65 -4.97 13.99
C ASP A 201 -32.74 -4.12 13.31
N LEU A 202 -32.44 -2.88 12.89
CA LEU A 202 -33.37 -2.05 12.14
C LEU A 202 -33.53 -2.58 10.71
N ARG A 203 -34.79 -2.81 10.32
CA ARG A 203 -35.11 -3.55 9.09
C ARG A 203 -34.86 -2.72 7.83
N LEU A 204 -33.70 -2.93 7.24
CA LEU A 204 -33.26 -2.30 5.99
C LEU A 204 -34.15 -2.69 4.79
N ASN A 205 -34.21 -1.77 3.83
CA ASN A 205 -34.68 -2.04 2.47
C ASN A 205 -33.53 -2.67 1.64
N ASP A 206 -33.76 -2.99 0.36
CA ASP A 206 -32.71 -3.46 -0.57
C ASP A 206 -31.66 -2.36 -0.94
N THR A 207 -31.68 -1.22 -0.22
CA THR A 207 -30.69 -0.15 -0.25
C THR A 207 -30.21 0.09 1.19
N ASN A 208 -28.95 0.51 1.36
CA ASN A 208 -28.29 0.58 2.68
C ASN A 208 -28.80 1.70 3.63
N TRP A 209 -30.09 2.08 3.59
CA TRP A 209 -30.67 3.24 4.28
C TRP A 209 -31.45 2.90 5.57
N VAL A 210 -31.42 3.82 6.55
CA VAL A 210 -32.19 3.80 7.82
C VAL A 210 -32.75 5.21 8.10
N ASN A 211 -33.98 5.36 8.63
CA ASN A 211 -34.56 6.66 9.01
C ASN A 211 -35.00 6.72 10.50
N LEU A 212 -34.92 7.91 11.11
CA LEU A 212 -35.24 8.17 12.53
C LEU A 212 -36.01 9.51 12.75
N HIS A 213 -36.94 9.59 13.71
CA HIS A 213 -37.95 10.68 13.88
C HIS A 213 -38.04 11.29 15.32
N ALA A 214 -38.21 12.62 15.50
CA ALA A 214 -37.96 13.42 16.76
C ALA A 214 -39.17 13.79 17.71
N GLN A 215 -38.94 14.27 18.97
CA GLN A 215 -39.94 14.64 20.05
C GLN A 215 -39.46 15.80 21.03
N TYR A 216 -40.31 16.60 21.75
CA TYR A 216 -39.95 17.94 22.40
C TYR A 216 -40.55 18.36 23.81
N ALA A 217 -40.06 19.48 24.45
CA ALA A 217 -40.34 20.03 25.83
C ALA A 217 -40.32 21.60 26.09
N ASP A 218 -39.45 22.24 26.94
CA ASP A 218 -39.52 23.67 27.50
C ASP A 218 -38.15 24.41 27.89
N SER A 219 -38.03 25.77 27.80
CA SER A 219 -36.76 26.58 28.00
C SER A 219 -36.81 28.11 28.45
N ALA A 220 -35.66 28.80 28.74
CA ALA A 220 -35.43 30.26 29.07
C ALA A 220 -33.92 30.74 28.97
N ALA A 221 -33.52 32.05 29.02
CA ALA A 221 -32.21 32.58 28.49
C ALA A 221 -31.27 33.50 29.38
N VAL A 222 -30.01 33.82 28.97
CA VAL A 222 -28.99 34.74 29.63
C VAL A 222 -27.94 35.36 28.65
N THR A 223 -27.46 36.62 28.84
CA THR A 223 -26.63 37.41 27.86
C THR A 223 -25.38 38.17 28.42
N PHE A 224 -24.35 38.43 27.58
CA PHE A 224 -23.14 39.26 27.83
C PHE A 224 -22.95 40.35 26.73
N SER A 225 -22.53 41.59 27.08
CA SER A 225 -22.56 42.76 26.16
C SER A 225 -21.21 43.43 25.85
N THR A 226 -21.08 43.94 24.61
CA THR A 226 -19.99 44.82 24.09
C THR A 226 -20.17 46.34 24.36
N THR A 227 -21.19 46.76 25.10
CA THR A 227 -21.49 48.20 25.30
C THR A 227 -20.39 48.94 26.09
N ASP A 228 -19.93 50.12 25.59
CA ASP A 228 -19.07 51.04 26.38
C ASP A 228 -19.84 51.68 27.53
N PHE A 229 -19.87 50.94 28.64
CA PHE A 229 -20.59 51.24 29.86
C PHE A 229 -20.34 52.66 30.41
N TRP A 230 -19.11 53.16 30.28
CA TRP A 230 -18.70 54.47 30.76
C TRP A 230 -18.89 55.60 29.74
N LYS A 231 -19.24 55.26 28.49
CA LYS A 231 -19.49 56.19 27.37
C LYS A 231 -18.29 57.10 27.09
N GLU A 232 -17.08 56.57 27.25
CA GLU A 232 -15.83 57.28 26.97
C GLU A 232 -15.48 57.33 25.47
N GLY A 233 -16.24 56.61 24.63
CA GLY A 233 -16.01 56.55 23.18
C GLY A 233 -14.83 55.65 22.84
N ARG A 234 -14.78 54.46 23.46
CA ARG A 234 -13.85 53.38 23.12
C ARG A 234 -14.59 52.30 22.32
N THR A 235 -13.96 51.79 21.27
CA THR A 235 -14.39 50.52 20.68
C THR A 235 -14.08 49.41 21.67
N ILE A 236 -15.07 48.58 22.04
CA ILE A 236 -14.87 47.40 22.90
C ILE A 236 -15.03 46.16 22.05
N LYS A 237 -14.01 45.30 22.09
CA LYS A 237 -14.00 43.99 21.46
C LYS A 237 -14.11 42.93 22.54
N VAL A 238 -15.11 42.04 22.49
CA VAL A 238 -15.21 40.85 23.37
C VAL A 238 -14.63 39.66 22.62
N ASN A 239 -13.64 38.98 23.22
CA ASN A 239 -12.78 37.98 22.55
C ASN A 239 -12.19 38.43 21.19
N GLY A 240 -12.06 39.74 20.95
CA GLY A 240 -11.58 40.31 19.67
C GLY A 240 -12.69 40.84 18.75
N GLU A 241 -13.96 40.52 19.02
CA GLU A 241 -15.10 40.85 18.17
C GLU A 241 -15.99 41.99 18.72
N ASN A 242 -16.63 42.75 17.84
CA ASN A 242 -17.57 43.82 18.23
C ASN A 242 -18.99 43.30 18.55
N ALA A 243 -19.15 42.03 18.99
CA ALA A 243 -20.44 41.34 19.16
C ALA A 243 -20.75 40.89 20.62
N SER A 244 -22.03 40.63 20.91
CA SER A 244 -22.57 40.19 22.21
C SER A 244 -23.01 38.72 22.16
N LYS A 245 -23.13 38.02 23.31
CA LYS A 245 -23.33 36.54 23.38
C LYS A 245 -24.45 36.11 24.34
N THR A 246 -25.21 35.06 24.00
CA THR A 246 -26.43 34.57 24.72
C THR A 246 -26.43 33.03 24.89
N VAL A 247 -27.18 32.49 25.86
CA VAL A 247 -27.30 31.04 26.23
C VAL A 247 -28.71 30.72 26.78
N GLU A 248 -29.23 29.49 26.59
CA GLU A 248 -30.52 29.01 27.15
C GLU A 248 -30.41 27.84 28.15
N VAL A 249 -31.47 27.63 28.96
CA VAL A 249 -31.58 26.72 30.11
C VAL A 249 -33.04 26.26 30.33
N VAL A 250 -33.29 25.00 30.71
CA VAL A 250 -34.62 24.52 31.14
C VAL A 250 -35.07 25.25 32.43
N LYS A 251 -36.34 25.71 32.47
CA LYS A 251 -36.86 26.55 33.57
C LYS A 251 -36.67 25.90 34.95
N GLY A 252 -35.97 26.59 35.85
CA GLY A 252 -35.72 26.17 37.24
C GLY A 252 -34.34 25.57 37.52
N ALA A 253 -33.44 25.48 36.52
CA ALA A 253 -32.09 24.94 36.68
C ALA A 253 -31.02 26.02 36.97
N LYS A 254 -29.73 25.63 36.98
CA LYS A 254 -28.56 26.52 37.17
C LYS A 254 -27.87 26.81 35.83
N PHE A 255 -27.14 27.92 35.75
CA PHE A 255 -26.45 28.36 34.54
C PHE A 255 -25.25 27.45 34.14
N GLY A 256 -24.31 27.20 35.06
CA GLY A 256 -23.26 26.18 34.92
C GLY A 256 -22.03 26.50 34.03
N GLN A 257 -22.04 27.56 33.22
CA GLN A 257 -21.05 27.77 32.14
C GLN A 257 -20.02 28.93 32.39
N THR A 258 -19.02 29.05 31.51
CA THR A 258 -17.82 29.92 31.61
C THR A 258 -18.01 31.34 31.01
N VAL A 259 -17.10 32.29 31.30
CA VAL A 259 -17.21 33.76 31.03
C VAL A 259 -16.04 34.29 30.15
N PRO A 260 -16.26 35.24 29.19
CA PRO A 260 -15.27 35.70 28.19
C PRO A 260 -14.37 36.92 28.57
N SER A 261 -13.61 37.48 27.60
CA SER A 261 -12.55 38.52 27.73
C SER A 261 -12.73 39.78 26.83
N ALA A 262 -11.89 40.85 26.92
CA ALA A 262 -12.04 42.07 26.08
C ALA A 262 -10.77 42.97 25.83
N THR A 263 -10.86 43.99 24.94
CA THR A 263 -9.84 45.06 24.64
C THR A 263 -10.45 46.45 24.29
N PHE A 264 -9.62 47.52 24.10
CA PHE A 264 -10.06 48.88 23.71
C PHE A 264 -9.20 49.59 22.63
N GLU A 265 -9.83 50.44 21.81
CA GLU A 265 -9.16 51.32 20.82
C GLU A 265 -9.75 52.74 20.81
N LYS A 266 -8.92 53.78 20.57
CA LYS A 266 -9.36 55.17 20.31
C LYS A 266 -8.26 56.02 19.67
N GLY A 267 -8.56 56.67 18.54
CA GLY A 267 -7.71 57.74 17.97
C GLY A 267 -6.28 57.32 17.61
N GLY A 268 -6.10 56.12 17.04
CA GLY A 268 -4.79 55.55 16.67
C GLY A 268 -4.04 54.88 17.82
N LYS A 269 -4.46 55.07 19.07
CA LYS A 269 -3.93 54.39 20.26
C LYS A 269 -4.74 53.12 20.57
N LYS A 270 -4.06 52.11 21.11
CA LYS A 270 -4.54 50.72 21.30
C LYS A 270 -4.32 50.25 22.73
N TRP A 271 -5.25 49.45 23.29
CA TRP A 271 -5.30 49.05 24.70
C TRP A 271 -6.02 47.70 25.01
N VAL A 272 -5.86 47.10 26.20
CA VAL A 272 -6.41 45.77 26.66
C VAL A 272 -7.51 45.89 27.77
N ALA A 273 -8.10 44.81 28.35
CA ALA A 273 -9.18 44.83 29.39
C ALA A 273 -9.09 43.74 30.52
N ALA A 274 -10.06 43.70 31.47
CA ALA A 274 -9.92 43.01 32.78
C ALA A 274 -11.13 42.23 33.44
N GLY A 275 -12.39 42.25 32.97
CA GLY A 275 -13.47 41.38 33.55
C GLY A 275 -14.93 41.87 33.45
N PHE A 276 -15.92 41.03 33.81
CA PHE A 276 -17.38 41.23 33.54
C PHE A 276 -18.32 41.34 34.77
N ALA A 277 -19.29 42.26 34.76
CA ALA A 277 -20.28 42.48 35.83
C ALA A 277 -21.68 42.93 35.36
N THR A 278 -22.71 42.81 36.21
CA THR A 278 -24.06 43.38 35.96
C THR A 278 -24.04 44.91 35.99
N GLU A 279 -25.10 45.57 35.48
CA GLU A 279 -25.19 47.04 35.48
C GLU A 279 -25.10 47.65 36.91
N ALA A 280 -25.58 46.94 37.93
CA ALA A 280 -25.52 47.38 39.32
C ALA A 280 -24.10 47.24 39.92
N GLU A 281 -23.42 46.14 39.61
CA GLU A 281 -22.06 45.85 40.11
C GLU A 281 -20.98 46.67 39.39
N ALA A 282 -21.12 46.88 38.08
CA ALA A 282 -20.18 47.64 37.27
C ALA A 282 -19.98 49.09 37.76
N LYS A 283 -20.98 49.67 38.44
CA LYS A 283 -20.92 51.06 38.98
C LYS A 283 -20.04 51.21 40.23
N LYS A 284 -19.64 50.11 40.88
CA LYS A 284 -18.76 50.17 42.06
C LYS A 284 -17.32 50.54 41.69
N ALA A 285 -16.54 51.00 42.66
CA ALA A 285 -15.10 51.22 42.50
C ALA A 285 -14.39 49.91 42.08
N ALA A 286 -13.28 50.01 41.35
CA ALA A 286 -12.63 48.85 40.73
C ALA A 286 -12.18 47.77 41.74
N ASP A 287 -11.90 48.18 42.97
CA ASP A 287 -11.53 47.35 44.12
C ASP A 287 -12.72 46.67 44.84
N LYS A 288 -13.98 46.92 44.40
CA LYS A 288 -15.20 46.53 45.16
C LYS A 288 -16.32 45.89 44.32
N ARG A 289 -16.02 45.35 43.13
CA ARG A 289 -17.03 44.76 42.23
C ARG A 289 -17.23 43.27 42.51
N THR A 290 -18.49 42.82 42.51
CA THR A 290 -18.82 41.39 42.38
C THR A 290 -18.99 41.08 40.89
N LEU A 291 -18.28 40.07 40.39
CA LEU A 291 -18.32 39.67 38.97
C LEU A 291 -19.30 38.49 38.79
N PHE A 292 -19.82 38.31 37.56
CA PHE A 292 -20.75 37.22 37.26
C PHE A 292 -20.04 35.85 37.29
N SER A 293 -20.78 34.78 37.63
CA SER A 293 -20.21 33.44 37.77
C SER A 293 -21.20 32.31 37.43
N LYS A 294 -20.66 31.12 37.19
CA LYS A 294 -21.37 29.92 36.76
C LYS A 294 -22.48 29.41 37.71
N ASP A 295 -22.42 29.76 38.99
CA ASP A 295 -23.22 29.11 40.05
C ASP A 295 -24.62 29.73 40.25
N THR A 296 -25.00 30.72 39.42
CA THR A 296 -26.30 31.41 39.42
C THR A 296 -27.46 30.49 38.97
N VAL A 297 -28.63 30.64 39.59
CA VAL A 297 -29.88 29.93 39.24
C VAL A 297 -30.66 30.72 38.17
N VAL A 298 -31.22 30.05 37.17
CA VAL A 298 -31.93 30.66 36.04
C VAL A 298 -33.42 30.31 36.08
N ASN A 299 -34.25 31.36 36.11
CA ASN A 299 -35.71 31.28 36.01
C ASN A 299 -36.29 32.30 34.99
N THR A 300 -35.49 33.30 34.60
CA THR A 300 -35.82 34.48 33.78
C THR A 300 -34.51 35.10 33.24
N ASP A 301 -34.59 36.03 32.27
CA ASP A 301 -33.42 36.48 31.47
C ASP A 301 -32.55 37.60 32.11
N THR A 302 -31.28 37.83 31.66
CA THR A 302 -30.23 38.67 32.36
C THR A 302 -29.04 39.18 31.47
N VAL A 303 -28.28 40.26 31.82
CA VAL A 303 -27.25 40.99 30.97
C VAL A 303 -25.98 41.60 31.73
N LEU A 304 -24.77 41.77 31.09
CA LEU A 304 -23.40 42.04 31.70
C LEU A 304 -22.32 42.92 30.88
N TYR A 305 -21.24 43.54 31.47
CA TYR A 305 -20.23 44.55 30.85
C TYR A 305 -18.72 44.63 31.41
N ALA A 306 -17.70 45.34 30.79
CA ALA A 306 -16.18 45.30 31.07
C ALA A 306 -15.23 46.60 31.07
N VAL A 307 -13.87 46.54 31.37
CA VAL A 307 -12.82 47.69 31.56
C VAL A 307 -11.23 47.44 31.41
N THR A 308 -10.34 48.48 31.15
CA THR A 308 -8.83 48.77 31.43
C THR A 308 -7.50 48.20 30.69
N PRO A 309 -6.38 49.00 30.37
CA PRO A 309 -5.65 49.23 29.03
C PRO A 309 -4.05 49.09 28.77
N SER A 310 -3.48 49.00 27.50
CA SER A 310 -1.99 49.11 27.04
C SER A 310 -1.54 49.01 25.47
N GLU A 311 -0.39 49.58 24.95
CA GLU A 311 -0.09 50.13 23.52
C GLU A 311 1.24 49.65 22.71
N TYR A 312 1.42 49.71 21.32
CA TYR A 312 2.58 49.06 20.49
C TYR A 312 3.00 49.56 18.99
N PHE A 313 3.96 48.90 18.19
CA PHE A 313 4.58 49.24 16.79
C PHE A 313 4.83 48.03 15.72
N THR A 314 5.75 47.96 14.67
CA THR A 314 5.81 46.96 13.46
C THR A 314 7.16 46.59 12.62
N VAL A 315 7.22 45.48 11.75
CA VAL A 315 8.18 44.99 10.61
C VAL A 315 7.58 43.82 9.72
N THR A 316 7.97 43.47 8.44
CA THR A 316 7.40 42.33 7.60
C THR A 316 8.35 41.42 6.70
N PHE A 317 7.81 40.35 6.04
CA PHE A 317 8.52 39.31 5.24
C PHE A 317 7.69 38.74 4.03
N ASP A 318 8.36 38.19 2.98
CA ASP A 318 7.77 37.56 1.76
C ASP A 318 8.46 36.21 1.41
N LEU A 319 7.69 35.16 1.13
CA LEU A 319 8.19 33.80 0.89
C LEU A 319 8.60 33.49 -0.57
N ASN A 320 8.31 34.38 -1.53
CA ASN A 320 8.71 34.28 -2.95
C ASN A 320 8.45 32.89 -3.58
N GLY A 321 7.24 32.36 -3.42
CA GLY A 321 6.85 31.02 -3.87
C GLY A 321 7.28 29.86 -2.94
N GLY A 322 7.71 30.18 -1.71
CA GLY A 322 7.77 29.24 -0.58
C GLY A 322 6.41 29.05 0.12
N GLU A 323 6.38 28.21 1.15
CA GLU A 323 5.18 27.81 1.89
C GLU A 323 5.14 28.31 3.35
N GLY A 324 3.92 28.49 3.86
CA GLY A 324 3.61 28.77 5.25
C GLY A 324 2.94 30.14 5.47
N GLU A 325 2.57 30.42 6.72
CA GLU A 325 2.34 31.81 7.15
C GLU A 325 3.69 32.55 7.03
N ALA A 326 3.72 33.69 6.33
CA ALA A 326 4.92 34.53 6.30
C ALA A 326 5.27 34.92 7.76
N PRO A 327 6.56 34.90 8.17
CA PRO A 327 6.94 35.13 9.56
C PRO A 327 6.29 36.39 10.13
N LYS A 328 5.59 36.22 11.27
CA LYS A 328 4.69 37.26 11.82
C LYS A 328 5.36 38.62 11.90
N ALA A 329 4.59 39.64 11.54
CA ALA A 329 5.03 41.01 11.63
C ALA A 329 5.55 41.30 13.04
N GLN A 330 6.80 41.77 13.14
CA GLN A 330 7.44 41.94 14.44
C GLN A 330 7.11 43.33 14.97
N ASP A 331 6.30 43.40 16.03
CA ASP A 331 5.90 44.67 16.64
C ASP A 331 7.03 45.25 17.51
N VAL A 332 8.14 45.63 16.87
CA VAL A 332 9.40 46.03 17.52
C VAL A 332 9.27 47.42 18.14
N LEU A 333 9.67 47.60 19.41
CA LEU A 333 9.81 48.94 19.99
C LEU A 333 10.83 49.76 19.20
N LYS A 334 10.55 51.06 19.03
CA LYS A 334 11.37 51.99 18.24
C LYS A 334 12.88 51.88 18.54
N ASP A 335 13.69 51.96 17.48
CA ASP A 335 15.16 51.86 17.46
C ASP A 335 15.74 50.46 17.78
N GLY A 336 14.90 49.41 17.76
CA GLY A 336 15.29 48.01 17.91
C GLY A 336 15.87 47.34 16.65
N THR A 337 16.00 46.01 16.71
CA THR A 337 16.49 45.13 15.62
C THR A 337 15.50 44.01 15.35
N ALA A 338 15.23 43.69 14.09
CA ALA A 338 14.43 42.52 13.73
C ALA A 338 15.19 41.21 14.04
N THR A 339 14.48 40.21 14.54
CA THR A 339 15.04 38.88 14.78
C THR A 339 14.98 38.04 13.50
N LYS A 340 16.06 37.34 13.15
CA LYS A 340 16.05 36.42 11.99
C LYS A 340 14.96 35.35 12.19
N PRO A 341 14.04 35.14 11.24
CA PRO A 341 13.11 34.02 11.28
C PRO A 341 13.85 32.69 11.05
N ALA A 342 13.11 31.58 11.18
CA ALA A 342 13.56 30.30 10.63
C ALA A 342 13.79 30.42 9.11
N ASP A 343 14.66 29.58 8.56
CA ASP A 343 14.84 29.51 7.11
C ASP A 343 13.59 28.88 6.46
N PRO A 344 13.03 29.50 5.41
CA PRO A 344 11.73 29.12 4.87
C PRO A 344 11.81 27.86 4.01
N THR A 345 10.72 27.09 4.02
CA THR A 345 10.51 25.93 3.15
C THR A 345 9.75 26.29 1.89
N LYS A 346 9.95 25.53 0.81
CA LYS A 346 9.08 25.53 -0.37
C LYS A 346 8.50 24.12 -0.54
N LYS A 347 7.22 24.02 -0.92
CA LYS A 347 6.55 22.74 -1.14
C LYS A 347 7.33 21.87 -2.11
N ALA A 348 7.34 20.56 -1.88
CA ALA A 348 7.55 19.64 -2.98
C ALA A 348 6.41 19.83 -4.01
N SER A 349 6.72 19.99 -5.30
CA SER A 349 5.70 19.68 -6.31
C SER A 349 5.57 18.17 -6.42
N ALA A 350 4.53 17.66 -7.09
CA ALA A 350 4.23 16.23 -7.14
C ALA A 350 5.42 15.34 -7.61
N THR A 351 6.40 15.95 -8.30
CA THR A 351 7.60 15.31 -8.86
C THR A 351 8.94 15.90 -8.40
N ASN A 352 8.99 17.06 -7.70
CA ASN A 352 10.25 17.75 -7.36
C ASN A 352 10.31 18.26 -5.92
N LYS A 353 11.47 18.16 -5.26
CA LYS A 353 11.79 18.88 -4.00
C LYS A 353 12.75 20.03 -4.23
N TYR A 354 12.73 21.00 -3.33
CA TYR A 354 13.57 22.20 -3.39
C TYR A 354 14.43 22.38 -2.12
N ALA A 355 15.53 23.13 -2.26
CA ALA A 355 16.38 23.56 -1.16
C ALA A 355 16.54 25.09 -1.17
N PHE A 356 16.40 25.73 -0.01
CA PHE A 356 16.55 27.17 0.20
C PHE A 356 18.02 27.63 0.06
N THR A 357 18.24 28.84 -0.46
CA THR A 357 19.58 29.38 -0.75
C THR A 357 19.89 30.76 -0.12
N GLY A 358 18.89 31.53 0.32
CA GLY A 358 19.11 32.78 1.06
C GLY A 358 17.96 33.79 1.02
N TRP A 359 18.04 34.79 1.89
CA TRP A 359 17.12 35.94 1.93
C TRP A 359 17.68 37.13 1.14
N THR A 360 16.86 37.74 0.28
CA THR A 360 17.22 38.84 -0.62
C THR A 360 16.30 40.05 -0.49
N THR A 361 16.77 41.22 -0.93
CA THR A 361 15.99 42.48 -1.02
C THR A 361 15.35 42.68 -2.40
N ASP A 362 15.41 41.66 -3.26
CA ASP A 362 14.71 41.56 -4.53
C ASP A 362 14.28 40.12 -4.80
N ALA A 363 13.12 39.94 -5.42
CA ALA A 363 12.55 38.63 -5.73
C ALA A 363 13.38 37.82 -6.76
N ALA A 364 14.23 38.48 -7.57
CA ALA A 364 15.06 37.84 -8.59
C ALA A 364 16.40 37.29 -8.05
N GLY A 365 16.60 37.32 -6.73
CA GLY A 365 17.73 36.67 -6.04
C GLY A 365 19.07 37.39 -6.10
N LYS A 366 19.11 38.69 -6.46
CA LYS A 366 20.36 39.37 -6.84
C LYS A 366 21.05 40.13 -5.70
N LYS A 367 20.37 40.41 -4.58
CA LYS A 367 20.89 41.22 -3.46
C LYS A 367 20.57 40.60 -2.09
N ALA A 368 21.53 39.93 -1.46
CA ALA A 368 21.35 39.31 -0.14
C ALA A 368 21.14 40.34 1.02
N PHE A 369 20.46 39.90 2.09
CA PHE A 369 20.17 40.70 3.30
C PHE A 369 20.94 40.23 4.56
N ASN A 370 21.07 41.10 5.58
CA ASN A 370 21.73 40.81 6.86
C ASN A 370 20.91 41.34 8.07
N PHE A 371 20.57 40.43 8.99
CA PHE A 371 19.73 40.69 10.16
C PHE A 371 20.41 41.47 11.32
N SER A 372 21.72 41.71 11.28
CA SER A 372 22.39 42.59 12.28
C SER A 372 22.12 44.10 12.04
N SER A 373 21.05 44.43 11.31
CA SER A 373 20.69 45.79 10.90
C SER A 373 19.61 46.37 11.82
N LYS A 374 19.66 47.69 12.06
CA LYS A 374 18.64 48.41 12.83
C LYS A 374 17.34 48.58 12.04
N ILE A 375 16.22 48.65 12.75
CA ILE A 375 14.92 49.01 12.19
C ILE A 375 14.60 50.46 12.53
N THR A 376 14.52 51.30 11.50
CA THR A 376 14.10 52.71 11.59
C THR A 376 12.73 52.95 10.94
N ASP A 377 12.37 52.10 9.97
CA ASP A 377 11.22 52.18 9.08
C ASP A 377 10.77 50.74 8.71
N ASP A 378 9.57 50.58 8.15
CA ASP A 378 9.04 49.27 7.73
C ASP A 378 9.81 48.68 6.52
N ILE A 379 9.97 47.35 6.44
CA ILE A 379 10.80 46.64 5.44
C ILE A 379 10.22 45.27 5.05
N ILE A 380 10.53 44.78 3.84
CA ILE A 380 10.14 43.47 3.26
C ILE A 380 11.42 42.72 2.80
N LEU A 381 11.43 41.37 2.89
CA LEU A 381 12.53 40.48 2.49
C LEU A 381 11.99 39.25 1.71
N TYR A 382 12.72 38.75 0.72
CA TYR A 382 12.31 37.65 -0.20
C TYR A 382 13.17 36.39 -0.05
N ALA A 383 12.63 35.19 -0.32
CA ALA A 383 13.35 33.90 -0.27
C ALA A 383 13.79 33.36 -1.66
N GLN A 384 14.71 32.38 -1.70
CA GLN A 384 15.31 31.82 -2.94
C GLN A 384 15.57 30.30 -2.84
N TYR A 385 15.49 29.54 -3.96
CA TYR A 385 15.51 28.05 -3.96
C TYR A 385 16.14 27.40 -5.23
N LYS A 386 16.47 26.09 -5.18
CA LYS A 386 16.83 25.22 -6.34
C LYS A 386 16.22 23.80 -6.21
N VAL A 387 16.11 23.00 -7.29
CA VAL A 387 15.66 21.59 -7.19
C VAL A 387 16.75 20.69 -6.58
N SER A 388 16.35 19.75 -5.72
CA SER A 388 17.25 18.87 -4.94
C SER A 388 16.98 17.36 -5.06
N GLU A 389 15.73 16.95 -5.28
CA GLU A 389 15.33 15.54 -5.48
C GLU A 389 14.19 15.47 -6.52
N VAL A 390 14.14 14.38 -7.31
CA VAL A 390 13.07 14.10 -8.29
C VAL A 390 12.39 12.76 -7.96
N LYS A 391 11.06 12.67 -8.13
CA LYS A 391 10.26 11.48 -7.80
C LYS A 391 10.00 10.57 -9.00
N VAL A 392 10.05 9.26 -8.78
CA VAL A 392 9.59 8.20 -9.70
C VAL A 392 8.59 7.31 -8.96
N THR A 393 7.53 6.87 -9.62
CA THR A 393 6.48 6.01 -9.04
C THR A 393 6.45 4.61 -9.66
N PHE A 394 6.03 3.62 -8.88
CA PHE A 394 6.00 2.20 -9.24
C PHE A 394 4.69 1.58 -8.73
N ASP A 395 3.73 1.37 -9.63
CA ASP A 395 2.40 0.84 -9.30
C ASP A 395 2.39 -0.71 -9.29
N PRO A 396 2.14 -1.39 -8.14
CA PRO A 396 2.11 -2.85 -8.07
C PRO A 396 0.91 -3.49 -8.78
N ASN A 397 -0.07 -2.73 -9.29
CA ASN A 397 -1.14 -3.21 -10.17
C ASN A 397 -1.95 -4.41 -9.59
N TYR A 398 -2.05 -4.51 -8.25
CA TYR A 398 -2.74 -5.60 -7.56
C TYR A 398 -3.03 -5.34 -6.07
N GLY A 399 -4.19 -5.80 -5.59
CA GLY A 399 -4.44 -6.07 -4.17
C GLY A 399 -4.85 -4.87 -3.31
N LYS A 400 -4.41 -4.87 -2.04
CA LYS A 400 -4.43 -3.72 -1.11
C LYS A 400 -3.04 -3.06 -1.01
N GLU A 401 -2.09 -3.42 -1.88
CA GLU A 401 -0.67 -3.04 -1.76
C GLU A 401 -0.39 -1.64 -2.33
N PRO A 402 0.58 -0.89 -1.77
CA PRO A 402 0.77 0.52 -2.08
C PRO A 402 1.56 0.75 -3.38
N VAL A 403 1.19 1.80 -4.13
CA VAL A 403 2.09 2.42 -5.12
C VAL A 403 3.34 2.90 -4.40
N VAL A 404 4.51 2.40 -4.83
CA VAL A 404 5.80 2.74 -4.23
C VAL A 404 6.34 3.99 -4.91
N GLU A 405 6.70 5.00 -4.13
CA GLU A 405 7.31 6.23 -4.63
C GLU A 405 8.76 6.33 -4.14
N LYS A 406 9.69 6.67 -5.04
CA LYS A 406 11.11 6.81 -4.71
C LYS A 406 11.63 8.16 -5.20
N TRP A 407 12.25 8.89 -4.28
CA TRP A 407 12.95 10.14 -4.56
C TRP A 407 14.43 9.85 -4.85
N PHE A 408 14.96 10.46 -5.90
CA PHE A 408 16.35 10.30 -6.35
C PHE A 408 17.09 11.65 -6.37
N LYS A 409 18.41 11.56 -6.15
CA LYS A 409 19.39 12.66 -6.16
C LYS A 409 20.34 12.57 -7.34
N ASP A 410 21.01 13.68 -7.57
CA ASP A 410 22.20 13.76 -8.41
C ASP A 410 23.27 12.78 -7.89
N GLY A 411 23.70 11.82 -8.72
CA GLY A 411 24.68 10.78 -8.39
C GLY A 411 24.12 9.47 -7.79
N ASP A 412 22.82 9.37 -7.52
CA ASP A 412 22.19 8.13 -7.01
C ASP A 412 22.24 6.99 -8.04
N GLU A 413 22.08 5.74 -7.57
CA GLU A 413 21.92 4.56 -8.42
C GLU A 413 20.44 4.14 -8.50
N PHE A 414 19.95 3.97 -9.73
CA PHE A 414 18.58 3.53 -10.01
C PHE A 414 18.40 2.06 -9.64
N ALA A 415 17.27 1.73 -9.03
CA ALA A 415 16.88 0.36 -8.75
C ALA A 415 15.36 0.25 -8.57
N PHE A 416 14.76 -0.80 -9.14
CA PHE A 416 13.33 -1.10 -9.06
C PHE A 416 12.95 -1.62 -7.65
N PRO A 417 11.70 -1.38 -7.18
CA PRO A 417 11.23 -1.95 -5.92
C PRO A 417 10.82 -3.42 -6.09
N THR A 418 11.10 -4.22 -5.06
CA THR A 418 10.60 -5.59 -4.94
C THR A 418 9.19 -5.58 -4.35
N VAL A 419 8.21 -6.05 -5.12
CA VAL A 419 6.85 -6.34 -4.64
C VAL A 419 6.52 -7.81 -4.90
N ASN A 420 5.76 -8.43 -3.99
CA ASN A 420 5.46 -9.86 -4.04
C ASN A 420 3.95 -10.08 -4.16
N ARG A 421 3.55 -11.07 -4.98
CA ARG A 421 2.17 -11.53 -5.12
C ARG A 421 2.16 -13.05 -5.12
N ASP A 422 1.49 -13.65 -4.15
CA ASP A 422 1.50 -15.12 -3.97
C ASP A 422 1.01 -15.83 -5.23
N GLY A 423 1.86 -16.69 -5.78
CA GLY A 423 1.58 -17.43 -7.02
C GLY A 423 1.77 -16.65 -8.32
N TYR A 424 2.44 -15.50 -8.32
CA TYR A 424 2.75 -14.73 -9.54
C TYR A 424 4.22 -14.24 -9.61
N VAL A 425 4.71 -14.03 -10.82
CA VAL A 425 6.02 -13.45 -11.14
C VAL A 425 5.84 -12.02 -11.64
N LEU A 426 6.73 -11.12 -11.21
CA LEU A 426 6.72 -9.67 -11.48
C LEU A 426 7.54 -9.29 -12.72
N SER A 427 7.05 -8.30 -13.48
CA SER A 427 7.78 -7.51 -14.47
C SER A 427 7.44 -6.01 -14.29
N TRP A 428 8.34 -5.11 -14.68
CA TRP A 428 8.09 -3.66 -14.81
C TRP A 428 8.27 -3.18 -16.27
N GLY A 429 8.07 -4.07 -17.24
CA GLY A 429 8.16 -3.80 -18.68
C GLY A 429 9.54 -4.04 -19.31
N ASP A 430 9.59 -3.95 -20.65
CA ASP A 430 10.67 -4.44 -21.53
C ASP A 430 12.08 -3.95 -21.21
N ASN A 431 12.23 -2.74 -20.64
CA ASN A 431 13.53 -2.11 -20.43
C ASN A 431 14.17 -2.39 -19.05
N THR A 432 13.49 -3.14 -18.18
CA THR A 432 13.90 -3.44 -16.79
C THR A 432 15.35 -3.86 -16.63
N ALA A 433 15.80 -4.83 -17.42
CA ALA A 433 17.13 -5.45 -17.29
C ALA A 433 18.32 -4.50 -17.62
N ASN A 434 18.07 -3.33 -18.21
CA ASN A 434 19.11 -2.39 -18.64
C ASN A 434 19.26 -1.15 -17.73
N LEU A 435 18.28 -0.90 -16.85
CA LEU A 435 18.18 0.31 -16.03
C LEU A 435 18.69 0.12 -14.58
N ASP A 436 18.66 -1.11 -14.07
CA ASP A 436 19.06 -1.43 -12.70
C ASP A 436 20.58 -1.18 -12.49
N GLY A 437 20.94 -0.47 -11.43
CA GLY A 437 22.34 -0.09 -11.14
C GLY A 437 22.91 1.09 -11.95
N LYS A 438 22.09 1.80 -12.74
CA LYS A 438 22.54 2.99 -13.49
C LYS A 438 22.68 4.22 -12.59
N LYS A 439 23.76 4.99 -12.76
CA LYS A 439 23.94 6.28 -12.07
C LYS A 439 23.16 7.40 -12.73
N LEU A 440 22.59 8.28 -11.90
CA LEU A 440 21.65 9.33 -12.28
C LEU A 440 22.27 10.75 -12.19
N SER A 441 21.70 11.68 -12.94
CA SER A 441 21.99 13.12 -12.95
C SER A 441 20.68 13.92 -12.89
N ILE A 442 20.66 15.08 -12.23
CA ILE A 442 19.49 15.98 -12.19
C ILE A 442 19.74 17.25 -13.01
N GLU A 443 19.11 17.34 -14.17
CA GLU A 443 19.10 18.55 -14.98
C GLU A 443 18.01 19.53 -14.51
N GLN A 444 18.41 20.75 -14.16
CA GLN A 444 17.49 21.83 -13.78
C GLN A 444 16.85 22.42 -15.05
N HIS A 445 15.52 22.55 -15.07
CA HIS A 445 14.76 23.10 -16.19
C HIS A 445 13.71 24.09 -15.68
N VAL A 446 13.32 25.04 -16.52
CA VAL A 446 12.12 25.87 -16.28
C VAL A 446 11.08 25.42 -17.29
N ASP A 447 9.93 24.99 -16.80
CA ASP A 447 8.79 24.63 -17.62
C ASP A 447 8.29 25.84 -18.42
N GLN A 448 8.04 25.65 -19.71
CA GLN A 448 7.85 26.77 -20.64
C GLN A 448 6.43 27.34 -20.62
N ASP A 449 5.44 26.55 -20.17
CA ASP A 449 4.03 26.95 -20.12
C ASP A 449 3.65 27.52 -18.75
N THR A 450 4.24 26.98 -17.67
CA THR A 450 3.94 27.37 -16.27
C THR A 450 4.99 28.28 -15.63
N GLY A 451 6.24 28.24 -16.10
CA GLY A 451 7.37 28.90 -15.44
C GLY A 451 7.87 28.18 -14.19
N GLU A 452 7.39 26.96 -13.87
CA GLU A 452 7.87 26.21 -12.71
C GLU A 452 9.31 25.70 -12.90
N LEU A 453 10.14 25.79 -11.85
CA LEU A 453 11.45 25.14 -11.82
C LEU A 453 11.27 23.64 -11.54
N ILE A 454 11.66 22.79 -12.50
CA ILE A 454 11.54 21.32 -12.44
C ILE A 454 12.91 20.65 -12.65
N GLY A 455 13.04 19.40 -12.22
CA GLY A 455 14.19 18.55 -12.50
C GLY A 455 13.85 17.44 -13.49
N LYS A 456 14.83 17.01 -14.30
CA LYS A 456 14.77 15.78 -15.10
C LYS A 456 15.88 14.82 -14.69
N LEU A 457 15.54 13.54 -14.54
CA LEU A 457 16.50 12.47 -14.26
C LEU A 457 17.03 11.89 -15.57
N THR A 458 18.35 11.97 -15.76
CA THR A 458 19.06 11.38 -16.91
C THR A 458 20.10 10.36 -16.45
N TYR A 459 20.44 9.41 -17.33
CA TYR A 459 21.44 8.37 -17.08
C TYR A 459 22.32 8.12 -18.32
N LEU A 460 23.54 7.62 -18.10
CA LEU A 460 24.50 7.35 -19.19
C LEU A 460 24.25 5.99 -19.87
N VAL A 461 24.08 6.03 -21.19
CA VAL A 461 23.83 4.85 -22.02
C VAL A 461 25.14 4.18 -22.44
N SER A 462 26.15 4.96 -22.85
CA SER A 462 27.49 4.46 -23.20
C SER A 462 28.61 5.46 -22.89
N ALA A 463 29.86 4.98 -22.89
CA ALA A 463 31.07 5.76 -22.62
C ALA A 463 32.08 5.64 -23.79
N GLY A 464 31.63 5.96 -25.00
CA GLY A 464 32.46 6.02 -26.21
C GLY A 464 33.09 7.39 -26.44
N GLU A 465 33.39 7.72 -27.69
CA GLU A 465 33.88 9.06 -28.10
C GLU A 465 32.81 10.17 -27.99
N GLY A 466 31.60 9.83 -27.55
CA GLY A 466 30.57 10.76 -27.10
C GLY A 466 29.81 10.17 -25.89
N THR A 467 29.36 11.04 -25.00
CA THR A 467 28.48 10.69 -23.87
C THR A 467 27.02 10.78 -24.31
N ASP A 468 26.36 9.65 -24.43
CA ASP A 468 24.93 9.59 -24.77
C ASP A 468 24.09 9.38 -23.50
N THR A 469 23.03 10.19 -23.36
CA THR A 469 22.23 10.34 -22.13
C THR A 469 20.75 10.17 -22.43
N ASP A 470 20.10 9.26 -21.70
CA ASP A 470 18.68 8.94 -21.85
C ASP A 470 17.92 9.24 -20.55
N TYR A 471 16.58 9.30 -20.63
CA TYR A 471 15.70 9.76 -19.57
C TYR A 471 15.10 8.62 -18.75
N ILE A 472 14.99 8.81 -17.44
CA ILE A 472 14.19 7.94 -16.57
C ILE A 472 12.71 8.33 -16.71
N LEU A 473 11.82 7.34 -16.85
CA LEU A 473 10.37 7.59 -16.89
C LEU A 473 9.86 8.03 -15.49
N PRO A 474 8.85 8.92 -15.41
CA PRO A 474 8.29 9.36 -14.14
C PRO A 474 7.49 8.26 -13.41
N SER A 475 7.04 7.23 -14.13
CA SER A 475 6.25 6.13 -13.57
C SER A 475 6.50 4.80 -14.30
N TYR A 476 6.33 3.70 -13.56
CA TYR A 476 6.32 2.31 -14.04
C TYR A 476 5.11 1.58 -13.45
N VAL A 477 4.58 0.59 -14.17
CA VAL A 477 3.43 -0.24 -13.75
C VAL A 477 3.82 -1.71 -13.81
N ALA A 478 3.40 -2.48 -12.81
CA ALA A 478 3.73 -3.89 -12.69
C ALA A 478 2.89 -4.79 -13.61
N GLU A 479 3.51 -5.82 -14.15
CA GLU A 479 2.87 -6.92 -14.86
C GLU A 479 3.05 -8.23 -14.07
N TRP A 480 2.02 -9.08 -14.07
CA TRP A 480 1.96 -10.28 -13.24
C TRP A 480 1.62 -11.54 -14.03
N THR A 481 2.51 -12.54 -14.02
CA THR A 481 2.30 -13.83 -14.69
C THR A 481 2.14 -14.95 -13.68
N ALA A 482 1.09 -15.79 -13.80
CA ALA A 482 0.80 -16.84 -12.81
C ALA A 482 1.84 -17.99 -12.81
N ALA A 483 2.23 -18.45 -11.63
CA ALA A 483 3.18 -19.54 -11.43
C ALA A 483 2.56 -20.92 -11.73
N ASP A 484 3.36 -21.82 -12.32
CA ASP A 484 3.08 -23.24 -12.59
C ASP A 484 1.78 -23.63 -13.32
N ALA A 485 0.95 -22.68 -13.74
CA ALA A 485 -0.21 -22.90 -14.61
C ALA A 485 0.17 -23.65 -15.90
N GLU A 486 1.33 -23.33 -16.47
CA GLU A 486 1.88 -24.02 -17.65
C GLU A 486 2.28 -25.48 -17.34
N THR A 487 2.82 -25.74 -16.14
CA THR A 487 3.20 -27.08 -15.65
C THR A 487 1.98 -27.98 -15.50
N LEU A 488 0.91 -27.49 -14.86
CA LEU A 488 -0.34 -28.25 -14.74
C LEU A 488 -1.00 -28.46 -16.11
N THR A 489 -1.06 -27.43 -16.95
CA THR A 489 -1.63 -27.51 -18.31
C THR A 489 -0.89 -28.54 -19.19
N LYS A 490 0.45 -28.59 -19.10
CA LYS A 490 1.26 -29.62 -19.76
C LYS A 490 0.98 -31.02 -19.21
N LEU A 491 0.73 -31.17 -17.91
CA LEU A 491 0.44 -32.46 -17.30
C LEU A 491 -0.97 -32.97 -17.66
N GLU A 492 -1.99 -32.10 -17.63
CA GLU A 492 -3.34 -32.37 -18.14
C GLU A 492 -3.31 -32.70 -19.64
N GLY A 493 -2.38 -32.13 -20.40
CA GLY A 493 -2.18 -32.43 -21.81
C GLY A 493 -1.70 -33.86 -22.13
N LYS A 494 -1.03 -34.55 -21.21
CA LYS A 494 -0.39 -35.85 -21.49
C LYS A 494 -1.37 -37.00 -21.78
N VAL A 495 -2.59 -36.91 -21.28
CA VAL A 495 -3.68 -37.86 -21.58
C VAL A 495 -4.92 -37.05 -21.92
N SER A 496 -5.56 -37.32 -23.05
CA SER A 496 -6.69 -36.51 -23.50
C SER A 496 -7.82 -36.52 -22.48
N THR A 497 -8.27 -35.32 -22.08
CA THR A 497 -9.48 -35.10 -21.26
C THR A 497 -10.73 -35.73 -21.87
N LYS A 498 -10.71 -36.04 -23.17
CA LYS A 498 -11.67 -36.93 -23.83
C LYS A 498 -11.17 -38.38 -23.68
N LEU A 499 -11.39 -38.95 -22.49
CA LEU A 499 -10.86 -40.21 -21.95
C LEU A 499 -11.16 -41.50 -22.74
N ASP A 500 -11.58 -41.42 -24.00
CA ASP A 500 -11.74 -42.57 -24.90
C ASP A 500 -10.83 -42.50 -26.13
N LYS A 501 -10.23 -41.33 -26.42
CA LYS A 501 -9.28 -41.15 -27.53
C LYS A 501 -7.97 -41.89 -27.34
N ASP A 502 -7.48 -41.93 -26.11
CA ASP A 502 -6.12 -42.37 -25.78
C ASP A 502 -6.13 -43.81 -25.19
N GLN A 503 -7.27 -44.49 -25.16
CA GLN A 503 -7.43 -45.78 -24.48
C GLN A 503 -6.50 -46.88 -25.05
N ASP A 504 -6.38 -46.96 -26.39
CA ASP A 504 -5.56 -47.97 -27.08
C ASP A 504 -4.04 -47.75 -26.94
N TRP A 505 -3.61 -46.71 -26.21
CA TRP A 505 -2.21 -46.42 -25.92
C TRP A 505 -1.72 -47.09 -24.62
N TYR A 506 -2.63 -47.68 -23.85
CA TYR A 506 -2.37 -48.24 -22.53
C TYR A 506 -3.02 -49.61 -22.36
N THR A 507 -2.59 -50.39 -21.36
CA THR A 507 -3.29 -51.64 -21.04
C THR A 507 -4.66 -51.33 -20.42
N ALA A 508 -5.70 -52.07 -20.82
CA ALA A 508 -7.07 -51.85 -20.36
C ALA A 508 -7.21 -51.86 -18.82
N ALA A 509 -6.40 -52.68 -18.13
CA ALA A 509 -6.35 -52.69 -16.66
C ALA A 509 -5.80 -51.37 -16.10
N SER A 510 -4.65 -50.90 -16.59
CA SER A 510 -4.06 -49.63 -16.14
C SER A 510 -4.90 -48.42 -16.50
N TYR A 511 -5.59 -48.45 -17.64
CA TYR A 511 -6.44 -47.35 -18.09
C TYR A 511 -7.76 -47.27 -17.29
N LYS A 512 -8.31 -48.42 -16.88
CA LYS A 512 -9.45 -48.46 -15.96
C LYS A 512 -9.09 -47.86 -14.59
N GLN A 513 -7.89 -48.12 -14.07
CA GLN A 513 -7.43 -47.48 -12.83
C GLN A 513 -7.25 -45.97 -13.03
N TYR A 514 -6.62 -45.55 -14.13
CA TYR A 514 -6.42 -44.13 -14.43
C TYR A 514 -7.74 -43.36 -14.51
N LYS A 515 -8.81 -43.92 -15.10
CA LYS A 515 -10.14 -43.26 -15.13
C LYS A 515 -10.66 -42.96 -13.71
N ALA A 516 -10.59 -43.90 -12.77
CA ALA A 516 -11.03 -43.69 -11.38
C ALA A 516 -10.12 -42.71 -10.59
N ASP A 517 -8.80 -42.78 -10.81
CA ASP A 517 -7.85 -41.84 -10.20
C ASP A 517 -8.05 -40.41 -10.74
N PHE A 518 -8.37 -40.28 -12.04
CA PHE A 518 -8.63 -39.00 -12.70
C PHE A 518 -9.97 -38.38 -12.29
N GLU A 519 -11.02 -39.19 -12.04
CA GLU A 519 -12.25 -38.71 -11.40
C GLU A 519 -11.97 -38.12 -10.00
N SER A 520 -11.06 -38.72 -9.24
CA SER A 520 -10.63 -38.20 -7.93
C SER A 520 -9.86 -36.87 -8.06
N TYR A 521 -8.99 -36.75 -9.08
CA TYR A 521 -8.31 -35.49 -9.43
C TYR A 521 -9.31 -34.38 -9.82
N LEU A 522 -10.29 -34.68 -10.67
CA LEU A 522 -11.33 -33.72 -11.09
C LEU A 522 -12.18 -33.25 -9.90
N ALA A 523 -12.53 -34.15 -8.98
CA ALA A 523 -13.25 -33.80 -7.76
C ALA A 523 -12.45 -32.83 -6.87
N LYS A 524 -11.13 -33.04 -6.75
CA LYS A 524 -10.25 -32.13 -6.00
C LYS A 524 -10.06 -30.78 -6.72
N LYS A 525 -9.93 -30.78 -8.05
CA LYS A 525 -9.86 -29.55 -8.86
C LYS A 525 -11.10 -28.67 -8.69
N ALA A 526 -12.29 -29.29 -8.75
CA ALA A 526 -13.58 -28.63 -8.51
C ALA A 526 -13.84 -28.28 -7.02
N GLU A 527 -13.03 -28.79 -6.08
CA GLU A 527 -13.02 -28.31 -4.69
C GLU A 527 -12.33 -26.95 -4.60
N PHE A 528 -11.11 -26.84 -5.15
CA PHE A 528 -10.30 -25.63 -5.11
C PHE A 528 -10.85 -24.49 -5.98
N GLU A 529 -11.56 -24.78 -7.09
CA GLU A 529 -12.21 -23.76 -7.94
C GLU A 529 -13.24 -22.88 -7.20
N LYS A 530 -13.75 -23.34 -6.05
CA LYS A 530 -14.75 -22.62 -5.24
C LYS A 530 -14.21 -21.34 -4.57
N SER A 531 -12.90 -21.12 -4.58
CA SER A 531 -12.28 -19.90 -4.05
C SER A 531 -12.59 -18.65 -4.88
N GLY A 532 -12.88 -18.80 -6.18
CA GLY A 532 -13.04 -17.70 -7.12
C GLY A 532 -11.74 -16.95 -7.47
N SER A 533 -10.62 -17.26 -6.80
CA SER A 533 -9.33 -16.56 -6.93
C SER A 533 -8.27 -17.31 -7.76
N GLY A 534 -8.61 -18.49 -8.28
CA GLY A 534 -7.65 -19.45 -8.84
C GLY A 534 -7.02 -20.34 -7.75
N TYR A 535 -6.07 -21.19 -8.14
CA TYR A 535 -5.37 -22.11 -7.24
C TYR A 535 -4.11 -21.46 -6.63
N THR A 536 -3.89 -21.68 -5.33
CA THR A 536 -2.63 -21.35 -4.65
C THR A 536 -1.51 -22.31 -5.03
N VAL A 537 -0.25 -21.96 -4.71
CA VAL A 537 0.94 -22.81 -4.94
C VAL A 537 0.80 -24.21 -4.30
N LYS A 538 0.15 -24.32 -3.13
CA LYS A 538 -0.09 -25.60 -2.45
C LYS A 538 -1.11 -26.46 -3.20
N GLU A 539 -2.18 -25.84 -3.69
CA GLU A 539 -3.24 -26.51 -4.45
C GLU A 539 -2.73 -26.92 -5.83
N TYR A 540 -1.94 -26.08 -6.51
CA TYR A 540 -1.20 -26.49 -7.71
C TYR A 540 -0.29 -27.68 -7.45
N ALA A 541 0.51 -27.68 -6.37
CA ALA A 541 1.38 -28.79 -6.03
C ALA A 541 0.59 -30.09 -5.73
N GLU A 542 -0.57 -29.99 -5.06
CA GLU A 542 -1.46 -31.13 -4.81
C GLU A 542 -2.11 -31.65 -6.11
N LEU A 543 -2.62 -30.77 -6.97
CA LEU A 543 -3.20 -31.12 -8.27
C LEU A 543 -2.17 -31.77 -9.22
N ILE A 544 -0.98 -31.18 -9.32
CA ILE A 544 0.16 -31.71 -10.09
C ILE A 544 0.53 -33.10 -9.55
N LYS A 545 0.63 -33.26 -8.23
CA LYS A 545 0.96 -34.55 -7.61
C LYS A 545 -0.11 -35.60 -7.86
N LEU A 546 -1.38 -35.30 -7.60
CA LEU A 546 -2.50 -36.24 -7.80
C LEU A 546 -2.56 -36.74 -9.25
N LEU A 547 -2.42 -35.84 -10.21
CA LEU A 547 -2.43 -36.19 -11.63
C LEU A 547 -1.17 -36.96 -12.04
N ALA A 548 0.01 -36.61 -11.52
CA ALA A 548 1.25 -37.33 -11.78
C ALA A 548 1.22 -38.75 -11.19
N ASP A 549 0.76 -38.90 -9.95
CA ASP A 549 0.60 -40.20 -9.27
C ASP A 549 -0.43 -41.09 -9.98
N ALA A 550 -1.49 -40.50 -10.56
CA ALA A 550 -2.45 -41.21 -11.42
C ALA A 550 -1.79 -41.66 -12.75
N GLN A 551 -1.12 -40.74 -13.45
CA GLN A 551 -0.48 -41.02 -14.74
C GLN A 551 0.69 -42.01 -14.63
N ALA A 552 1.43 -42.02 -13.51
CA ALA A 552 2.54 -42.94 -13.27
C ALA A 552 2.12 -44.42 -13.21
N LYS A 553 0.83 -44.70 -12.95
CA LYS A 553 0.26 -46.06 -12.92
C LYS A 553 -0.10 -46.59 -14.32
N LEU A 554 -0.11 -45.74 -15.35
CA LEU A 554 -0.38 -46.16 -16.72
C LEU A 554 0.69 -47.13 -17.23
N VAL A 555 0.28 -48.19 -17.92
CA VAL A 555 1.18 -49.14 -18.58
C VAL A 555 1.02 -48.95 -20.08
N GLU A 556 2.04 -48.40 -20.74
CA GLU A 556 1.98 -48.10 -22.18
C GLU A 556 2.06 -49.37 -23.04
N THR A 557 1.22 -49.46 -24.07
CA THR A 557 1.28 -50.55 -25.05
C THR A 557 2.30 -50.24 -26.14
N GLY A 558 3.41 -50.98 -26.15
CA GLY A 558 4.32 -50.97 -27.30
C GLY A 558 3.66 -51.61 -28.52
N ASN A 559 3.11 -50.80 -29.41
CA ASN A 559 2.39 -51.25 -30.61
C ASN A 559 3.22 -51.08 -31.91
N VAL A 560 4.44 -50.54 -31.83
CA VAL A 560 5.34 -50.37 -32.98
C VAL A 560 6.46 -51.41 -32.90
N ALA A 561 6.63 -52.20 -33.96
CA ALA A 561 7.72 -53.18 -34.06
C ALA A 561 9.08 -52.47 -34.21
N LEU A 562 10.06 -52.86 -33.39
CA LEU A 562 11.45 -52.40 -33.49
C LEU A 562 12.27 -53.48 -34.23
N TYR A 563 12.56 -53.23 -35.51
CA TYR A 563 13.32 -54.13 -36.37
C TYR A 563 14.82 -54.07 -36.03
N ARG A 564 15.47 -55.22 -35.99
CA ARG A 564 16.92 -55.39 -35.80
C ARG A 564 17.56 -55.88 -37.10
N VAL A 565 18.64 -55.23 -37.54
CA VAL A 565 19.43 -55.65 -38.71
C VAL A 565 20.92 -55.62 -38.39
N TYR A 566 21.64 -56.64 -38.85
CA TYR A 566 23.07 -56.86 -38.58
C TYR A 566 23.93 -56.59 -39.81
N ASN A 567 25.02 -55.84 -39.65
CA ASN A 567 25.98 -55.58 -40.72
C ASN A 567 27.15 -56.59 -40.66
N PRO A 568 27.24 -57.55 -41.61
CA PRO A 568 28.31 -58.55 -41.60
C PRO A 568 29.70 -57.98 -41.90
N ASN A 569 29.81 -56.71 -42.34
CA ASN A 569 31.08 -56.11 -42.76
C ASN A 569 31.83 -55.40 -41.63
N ASN A 570 31.15 -54.95 -40.56
CA ASN A 570 31.77 -54.27 -39.42
C ASN A 570 31.36 -54.79 -38.03
N GLY A 571 30.26 -55.55 -37.91
CA GLY A 571 29.74 -56.09 -36.65
C GLY A 571 28.51 -55.37 -36.07
N ASP A 572 28.08 -54.26 -36.68
CA ASP A 572 27.08 -53.35 -36.13
C ASP A 572 25.65 -53.95 -36.13
N HIS A 573 24.83 -53.54 -35.16
CA HIS A 573 23.42 -53.92 -35.04
C HIS A 573 22.53 -52.68 -35.01
N TYR A 574 21.98 -52.32 -36.17
CA TYR A 574 21.11 -51.16 -36.30
C TYR A 574 19.65 -51.52 -35.95
N PHE A 575 18.97 -50.59 -35.28
CA PHE A 575 17.59 -50.73 -34.82
C PHE A 575 16.73 -49.60 -35.39
N THR A 576 15.60 -49.96 -36.01
CA THR A 576 14.65 -48.97 -36.55
C THR A 576 13.20 -49.42 -36.40
N THR A 577 12.29 -48.46 -36.24
CA THR A 577 10.84 -48.68 -36.32
C THR A 577 10.32 -48.65 -37.77
N ASN A 578 11.13 -48.17 -38.71
CA ASN A 578 10.77 -48.03 -40.11
C ASN A 578 11.07 -49.32 -40.90
N ARG A 579 10.01 -50.08 -41.21
CA ARG A 579 10.11 -51.32 -42.00
C ARG A 579 10.77 -51.11 -43.37
N LYS A 580 10.58 -49.94 -44.02
CA LYS A 580 11.20 -49.66 -45.34
C LYS A 580 12.71 -49.48 -45.25
N GLU A 581 13.18 -48.82 -44.19
CA GLU A 581 14.60 -48.63 -43.90
C GLU A 581 15.28 -49.98 -43.61
N ALA A 582 14.70 -50.81 -42.73
CA ALA A 582 15.19 -52.17 -42.48
C ALA A 582 15.24 -53.02 -43.76
N THR A 583 14.19 -52.97 -44.61
CA THR A 583 14.20 -53.64 -45.92
C THR A 583 15.29 -53.11 -46.85
N ARG A 584 15.56 -51.79 -46.86
CA ARG A 584 16.59 -51.19 -47.71
C ARG A 584 18.01 -51.52 -47.24
N LEU A 585 18.27 -51.58 -45.93
CA LEU A 585 19.56 -52.03 -45.41
C LEU A 585 19.84 -53.49 -45.81
N VAL A 586 18.81 -54.35 -45.77
CA VAL A 586 18.93 -55.74 -46.23
C VAL A 586 19.21 -55.83 -47.74
N GLN A 587 18.59 -54.98 -48.56
CA GLN A 587 18.93 -54.84 -49.99
C GLN A 587 20.37 -54.36 -50.23
N LEU A 588 21.00 -53.73 -49.24
CA LEU A 588 22.40 -53.29 -49.26
C LEU A 588 23.35 -54.30 -48.58
N GLY A 589 22.92 -55.54 -48.36
CA GLY A 589 23.75 -56.64 -47.86
C GLY A 589 23.73 -56.87 -46.34
N TRP A 590 22.93 -56.11 -45.58
CA TRP A 590 22.71 -56.38 -44.15
C TRP A 590 21.82 -57.63 -43.96
N LYS A 591 21.91 -58.27 -42.79
CA LYS A 591 21.08 -59.44 -42.44
C LYS A 591 19.88 -59.01 -41.58
N ALA A 592 18.69 -59.49 -41.93
CA ALA A 592 17.48 -59.24 -41.14
C ALA A 592 17.41 -60.19 -39.93
N GLU A 593 17.12 -59.64 -38.74
CA GLU A 593 16.96 -60.43 -37.52
C GLU A 593 15.54 -60.34 -36.92
N GLY A 594 14.59 -59.81 -37.71
CA GLY A 594 13.19 -59.65 -37.32
C GLY A 594 12.97 -58.44 -36.42
N ALA A 595 11.95 -58.50 -35.56
CA ALA A 595 11.61 -57.47 -34.59
C ALA A 595 11.46 -58.08 -33.19
N PRO A 596 12.55 -58.16 -32.39
CA PRO A 596 12.53 -58.83 -31.09
C PRO A 596 11.81 -58.06 -29.98
N TYR A 597 11.39 -56.82 -30.24
CA TYR A 597 10.73 -55.92 -29.29
C TYR A 597 9.65 -55.07 -29.95
N LYS A 598 8.75 -54.54 -29.13
CA LYS A 598 7.86 -53.45 -29.49
C LYS A 598 8.10 -52.22 -28.59
N VAL A 599 7.93 -51.05 -29.18
CA VAL A 599 8.22 -49.73 -28.58
C VAL A 599 6.99 -48.82 -28.65
N ALA A 600 6.97 -47.77 -27.82
CA ALA A 600 5.91 -46.77 -27.90
C ALA A 600 6.07 -45.92 -29.16
N LYS A 601 4.95 -45.65 -29.84
CA LYS A 601 4.92 -44.68 -30.94
C LYS A 601 5.12 -43.27 -30.38
N ALA A 602 5.90 -42.43 -31.06
CA ALA A 602 5.89 -40.99 -30.83
C ALA A 602 4.46 -40.44 -31.00
N ARG A 603 3.92 -39.77 -29.97
CA ARG A 603 2.54 -39.29 -29.92
C ARG A 603 2.42 -37.99 -29.13
N SER A 604 1.50 -37.12 -29.54
CA SER A 604 1.28 -35.82 -28.92
C SER A 604 -0.20 -35.43 -28.98
N ASN A 605 -0.63 -34.69 -27.97
CA ASN A 605 -1.96 -34.12 -27.84
C ASN A 605 -1.90 -32.60 -28.06
N SER A 606 -2.97 -32.03 -28.62
CA SER A 606 -3.14 -30.58 -28.73
C SER A 606 -3.89 -30.06 -27.51
N VAL A 607 -3.30 -29.10 -26.80
CA VAL A 607 -3.87 -28.45 -25.61
C VAL A 607 -4.14 -26.99 -25.93
N TYR A 608 -5.32 -26.49 -25.58
CA TYR A 608 -5.65 -25.07 -25.71
C TYR A 608 -4.80 -24.26 -24.71
N THR A 609 -4.14 -23.20 -25.18
CA THR A 609 -3.19 -22.40 -24.39
C THR A 609 -3.46 -20.89 -24.42
N GLY A 610 -4.62 -20.48 -24.93
CA GLY A 610 -5.05 -19.08 -24.98
C GLY A 610 -5.66 -18.72 -26.33
N THR A 611 -5.81 -17.42 -26.58
CA THR A 611 -6.42 -16.86 -27.78
C THR A 611 -5.48 -15.82 -28.39
N ASP A 612 -5.40 -15.73 -29.71
CA ASP A 612 -4.66 -14.65 -30.37
C ASP A 612 -5.41 -13.30 -30.28
N GLU A 613 -4.72 -12.22 -30.67
CA GLU A 613 -5.24 -10.84 -30.74
C GLU A 613 -6.52 -10.68 -31.58
N LYS A 614 -6.90 -11.70 -32.37
CA LYS A 614 -8.01 -11.70 -33.32
C LYS A 614 -9.14 -12.65 -32.90
N GLY A 615 -9.06 -13.24 -31.72
CA GLY A 615 -10.08 -14.15 -31.20
C GLY A 615 -9.92 -15.62 -31.59
N ASN A 616 -8.82 -16.02 -32.24
CA ASN A 616 -8.59 -17.41 -32.64
C ASN A 616 -7.95 -18.24 -31.51
N PRO A 617 -8.47 -19.46 -31.22
CA PRO A 617 -7.91 -20.29 -30.16
C PRO A 617 -6.54 -20.88 -30.53
N ILE A 618 -5.54 -20.64 -29.68
CA ILE A 618 -4.17 -21.14 -29.79
C ILE A 618 -4.09 -22.55 -29.18
N TYR A 619 -3.41 -23.47 -29.86
CA TYR A 619 -3.19 -24.83 -29.39
C TYR A 619 -1.70 -25.23 -29.42
N THR A 620 -1.15 -25.56 -28.25
CA THR A 620 0.21 -26.08 -28.09
C THR A 620 0.21 -27.61 -28.20
N LYS A 621 1.23 -28.20 -28.84
CA LYS A 621 1.43 -29.66 -28.87
C LYS A 621 2.23 -30.12 -27.66
N VAL A 622 1.64 -31.00 -26.86
CA VAL A 622 2.27 -31.63 -25.68
C VAL A 622 2.60 -33.09 -25.99
N SER A 623 3.78 -33.56 -25.59
CA SER A 623 4.14 -34.98 -25.73
C SER A 623 3.27 -35.85 -24.83
N ALA A 624 2.59 -36.83 -25.42
CA ALA A 624 1.75 -37.79 -24.72
C ALA A 624 2.48 -39.13 -24.47
N ASN A 625 3.79 -39.18 -24.70
CA ASN A 625 4.64 -40.30 -24.30
C ASN A 625 5.04 -40.20 -22.81
N PHE A 626 4.97 -41.33 -22.11
CA PHE A 626 5.44 -41.47 -20.74
C PHE A 626 6.79 -42.19 -20.65
N GLY A 627 7.01 -43.20 -21.52
CA GLY A 627 8.31 -43.81 -21.71
C GLY A 627 9.37 -42.80 -22.17
N THR A 628 10.63 -43.07 -21.81
CA THR A 628 11.79 -42.23 -22.08
C THR A 628 12.18 -42.27 -23.56
N ALA A 629 12.58 -41.13 -24.13
CA ALA A 629 13.16 -41.06 -25.47
C ALA A 629 14.50 -41.80 -25.52
N VAL A 630 14.63 -42.74 -26.47
CA VAL A 630 15.89 -43.41 -26.79
C VAL A 630 16.48 -42.78 -28.04
N TRP A 631 17.60 -42.12 -27.82
CA TRP A 631 18.44 -41.52 -28.84
C TRP A 631 19.39 -42.57 -29.42
N SER A 632 19.80 -42.36 -30.67
CA SER A 632 21.01 -42.99 -31.20
C SER A 632 22.12 -41.94 -31.24
N VAL A 633 23.35 -42.38 -30.97
CA VAL A 633 24.55 -41.57 -31.22
C VAL A 633 25.53 -42.35 -32.09
N TYR A 634 26.08 -41.65 -33.08
CA TYR A 634 26.97 -42.18 -34.09
C TYR A 634 28.42 -41.75 -33.83
N ASN A 635 29.39 -42.67 -33.86
CA ASN A 635 30.80 -42.34 -33.76
C ASN A 635 31.43 -42.21 -35.16
N PRO A 636 31.79 -41.00 -35.63
CA PRO A 636 32.35 -40.82 -36.97
C PRO A 636 33.74 -41.46 -37.16
N ASN A 637 34.44 -41.82 -36.07
CA ASN A 637 35.78 -42.40 -36.13
C ASN A 637 35.77 -43.94 -36.20
N THR A 638 34.69 -44.59 -35.78
CA THR A 638 34.55 -46.07 -35.75
C THR A 638 33.37 -46.59 -36.56
N GLY A 639 32.40 -45.73 -36.91
CA GLY A 639 31.14 -46.10 -37.53
C GLY A 639 30.09 -46.66 -36.55
N GLU A 640 30.29 -46.50 -35.24
CA GLU A 640 29.42 -47.09 -34.20
C GLU A 640 28.08 -46.40 -34.04
N HIS A 641 27.00 -47.16 -33.89
CA HIS A 641 25.73 -46.67 -33.34
C HIS A 641 25.53 -47.17 -31.90
N LEU A 642 25.22 -46.25 -30.99
CA LEU A 642 24.91 -46.56 -29.60
C LEU A 642 23.54 -45.97 -29.24
N LEU A 643 22.61 -46.85 -28.84
CA LEU A 643 21.31 -46.43 -28.30
C LEU A 643 21.43 -46.08 -26.82
N THR A 644 20.95 -44.90 -26.42
CA THR A 644 20.90 -44.50 -25.00
C THR A 644 19.90 -43.36 -24.74
N PHE A 645 19.78 -42.95 -23.48
CA PHE A 645 19.04 -41.78 -23.04
C PHE A 645 19.85 -40.48 -23.23
N GLU A 646 19.15 -39.36 -23.20
CA GLU A 646 19.68 -38.04 -23.55
C GLU A 646 20.96 -37.61 -22.82
N SER A 647 21.13 -37.98 -21.55
CA SER A 647 22.29 -37.58 -20.75
C SER A 647 23.60 -38.20 -21.27
N GLU A 648 23.61 -39.52 -21.52
CA GLU A 648 24.78 -40.21 -22.12
C GLU A 648 24.99 -39.75 -23.56
N ALA A 649 23.91 -39.54 -24.33
CA ALA A 649 23.98 -39.02 -25.69
C ALA A 649 24.62 -37.61 -25.77
N ASN A 650 24.24 -36.70 -24.87
CA ASN A 650 24.81 -35.35 -24.77
C ASN A 650 26.26 -35.38 -24.27
N GLY A 651 26.63 -36.35 -23.43
CA GLY A 651 28.01 -36.58 -23.00
C GLY A 651 28.90 -37.07 -24.15
N LEU A 652 28.43 -38.07 -24.89
CA LEU A 652 29.14 -38.61 -26.07
C LEU A 652 29.27 -37.58 -27.18
N ALA A 653 28.26 -36.72 -27.39
CA ALA A 653 28.35 -35.60 -28.34
C ALA A 653 29.50 -34.63 -28.02
N LYS A 654 29.70 -34.30 -26.73
CA LYS A 654 30.86 -33.50 -26.28
C LYS A 654 32.20 -34.22 -26.45
N ALA A 655 32.19 -35.55 -26.53
CA ALA A 655 33.35 -36.39 -26.82
C ALA A 655 33.56 -36.66 -28.33
N GLY A 656 32.93 -35.88 -29.22
CA GLY A 656 33.12 -35.97 -30.67
C GLY A 656 32.24 -36.99 -31.41
N TRP A 657 31.22 -37.54 -30.74
CA TRP A 657 30.18 -38.33 -31.42
C TRP A 657 29.11 -37.41 -32.03
N THR A 658 28.38 -37.88 -33.03
CA THR A 658 27.19 -37.22 -33.56
C THR A 658 25.96 -37.72 -32.81
N LYS A 659 25.24 -36.84 -32.10
CA LYS A 659 23.90 -37.16 -31.60
C LYS A 659 22.92 -37.15 -32.78
N GLU A 660 22.30 -38.29 -33.07
CA GLU A 660 21.23 -38.40 -34.08
C GLU A 660 19.87 -38.02 -33.49
N ASP A 661 18.78 -38.30 -34.20
CA ASP A 661 17.40 -38.20 -33.70
C ASP A 661 17.02 -39.29 -32.68
N ILE A 662 15.88 -39.06 -32.01
CA ILE A 662 15.17 -40.06 -31.20
C ILE A 662 14.68 -41.20 -32.11
N LYS A 663 15.23 -42.41 -31.95
CA LYS A 663 14.83 -43.57 -32.78
C LYS A 663 13.50 -44.18 -32.30
N PHE A 664 13.20 -44.15 -31.00
CA PHE A 664 11.94 -44.59 -30.39
C PHE A 664 11.76 -44.11 -28.94
N TYR A 665 10.60 -44.37 -28.36
CA TYR A 665 10.33 -44.20 -26.92
C TYR A 665 10.21 -45.57 -26.24
N THR A 666 10.68 -45.71 -25.00
CA THR A 666 10.42 -46.90 -24.17
C THR A 666 8.92 -47.00 -23.82
N SER A 667 8.52 -48.00 -23.03
CA SER A 667 7.14 -48.10 -22.53
C SER A 667 7.13 -47.89 -21.02
N GLN A 668 6.40 -46.89 -20.51
CA GLN A 668 6.18 -46.73 -19.07
C GLN A 668 5.57 -48.02 -18.52
N ASN A 669 6.18 -48.55 -17.45
CA ASN A 669 5.82 -49.82 -16.82
C ASN A 669 5.85 -51.05 -17.77
N GLY A 670 6.69 -51.02 -18.81
CA GLY A 670 6.88 -52.14 -19.74
C GLY A 670 7.41 -53.43 -19.09
N ASN A 671 7.39 -54.54 -19.85
CA ASN A 671 7.65 -55.90 -19.33
C ASN A 671 8.80 -56.67 -20.03
N ALA A 672 9.55 -56.01 -20.92
CA ALA A 672 10.69 -56.57 -21.65
C ALA A 672 12.00 -55.86 -21.25
N PRO A 673 12.74 -56.33 -20.24
CA PRO A 673 14.06 -55.79 -19.91
C PRO A 673 15.08 -56.12 -21.00
N VAL A 674 15.80 -55.09 -21.45
CA VAL A 674 16.82 -55.15 -22.51
C VAL A 674 18.18 -54.83 -21.92
N VAL A 675 19.18 -55.67 -22.17
CA VAL A 675 20.56 -55.56 -21.69
C VAL A 675 21.47 -55.19 -22.85
N ARG A 676 22.45 -54.30 -22.61
CA ARG A 676 23.50 -53.95 -23.58
C ARG A 676 24.67 -54.94 -23.45
N VAL A 677 25.17 -55.43 -24.57
CA VAL A 677 26.42 -56.23 -24.67
C VAL A 677 27.31 -55.63 -25.75
N TYR A 678 28.63 -55.85 -25.64
CA TYR A 678 29.59 -55.44 -26.67
C TYR A 678 30.53 -56.60 -27.03
N ASN A 679 30.99 -56.66 -28.29
CA ASN A 679 31.99 -57.62 -28.74
C ASN A 679 33.39 -56.97 -28.74
N PRO A 680 34.36 -57.42 -27.92
CA PRO A 680 35.73 -56.92 -27.98
C PRO A 680 36.56 -57.48 -29.14
N ASN A 681 36.01 -58.40 -29.94
CA ASN A 681 36.74 -59.18 -30.96
C ASN A 681 36.48 -58.70 -32.41
N THR A 682 35.84 -57.54 -32.59
CA THR A 682 35.59 -56.91 -33.90
C THR A 682 36.52 -55.72 -34.11
N ASN A 683 37.06 -55.55 -35.33
CA ASN A 683 37.80 -54.34 -35.74
C ASN A 683 36.84 -53.16 -36.02
N GLY A 684 35.80 -53.01 -35.20
CA GLY A 684 34.64 -52.18 -35.51
C GLY A 684 33.52 -52.34 -34.48
N PRO A 685 32.46 -51.54 -34.62
CA PRO A 685 31.36 -51.45 -33.67
C PRO A 685 30.56 -52.73 -33.57
N ALA A 686 30.19 -53.08 -32.34
CA ALA A 686 29.48 -54.33 -32.07
C ALA A 686 28.72 -54.27 -30.74
N HIS A 687 28.03 -53.16 -30.48
CA HIS A 687 27.02 -53.11 -29.43
C HIS A 687 25.73 -53.83 -29.88
N LEU A 688 25.12 -54.58 -28.97
CA LEU A 688 23.83 -55.24 -29.19
C LEU A 688 22.91 -55.08 -27.97
N TYR A 689 21.65 -54.76 -28.25
CA TYR A 689 20.58 -54.59 -27.28
C TYR A 689 19.66 -55.81 -27.33
N THR A 690 19.72 -56.65 -26.29
CA THR A 690 19.04 -57.94 -26.31
C THR A 690 18.61 -58.44 -24.92
N LYS A 691 17.82 -59.52 -24.89
CA LYS A 691 17.26 -60.13 -23.70
C LYS A 691 18.35 -60.80 -22.87
N ALA A 692 18.22 -60.78 -21.54
CA ALA A 692 19.23 -61.30 -20.61
C ALA A 692 19.63 -62.78 -20.85
N SER A 693 18.76 -63.61 -21.46
CA SER A 693 19.12 -64.98 -21.85
C SER A 693 20.05 -65.06 -23.08
N GLU A 694 19.92 -64.14 -24.02
CA GLU A 694 20.75 -64.03 -25.23
C GLU A 694 22.11 -63.40 -24.90
N ALA A 695 22.10 -62.34 -24.08
CA ALA A 695 23.31 -61.75 -23.51
C ALA A 695 24.18 -62.78 -22.77
N ARG A 696 23.57 -63.65 -21.95
CA ARG A 696 24.27 -64.78 -21.28
C ARG A 696 24.74 -65.88 -22.24
N GLY A 697 24.16 -65.98 -23.44
CA GLY A 697 24.66 -66.85 -24.51
C GLY A 697 25.90 -66.25 -25.16
N LEU A 698 25.80 -65.00 -25.61
CA LEU A 698 26.88 -64.24 -26.25
C LEU A 698 28.12 -64.10 -25.35
N ALA A 699 27.95 -63.94 -24.04
CA ALA A 699 29.04 -63.90 -23.08
C ALA A 699 29.91 -65.19 -23.07
N LYS A 700 29.33 -66.36 -23.39
CA LYS A 700 30.09 -67.62 -23.57
C LYS A 700 30.86 -67.66 -24.89
N LEU A 701 30.51 -66.80 -25.84
CA LEU A 701 31.14 -66.63 -27.14
C LEU A 701 32.12 -65.44 -27.17
N GLY A 702 32.60 -65.00 -26.00
CA GLY A 702 33.62 -63.95 -25.87
C GLY A 702 33.11 -62.51 -25.83
N TRP A 703 31.80 -62.28 -25.97
CA TRP A 703 31.20 -60.95 -25.76
C TRP A 703 31.27 -60.54 -24.28
N LYS A 704 31.11 -59.24 -24.02
CA LYS A 704 31.07 -58.66 -22.69
C LYS A 704 29.69 -58.10 -22.40
N ILE A 705 29.19 -58.33 -21.18
CA ILE A 705 27.91 -57.79 -20.72
C ILE A 705 28.17 -56.45 -20.06
N ASP A 706 27.50 -55.39 -20.53
CA ASP A 706 27.62 -54.03 -20.01
C ASP A 706 26.60 -53.77 -18.88
N ASN A 707 26.76 -52.65 -18.15
CA ASN A 707 25.91 -52.23 -17.02
C ASN A 707 25.72 -53.33 -15.95
N SER A 708 26.73 -54.17 -15.76
CA SER A 708 26.69 -55.36 -14.90
C SER A 708 25.51 -56.31 -15.18
N GLY A 709 24.98 -56.32 -16.41
CA GLY A 709 23.81 -57.12 -16.79
C GLY A 709 22.47 -56.56 -16.33
N LYS A 710 22.42 -55.34 -15.79
CA LYS A 710 21.17 -54.60 -15.56
C LYS A 710 20.54 -54.23 -16.89
N ALA A 711 19.22 -54.02 -16.88
CA ALA A 711 18.52 -53.51 -18.05
C ALA A 711 18.95 -52.06 -18.33
N VAL A 712 19.23 -51.74 -19.60
CA VAL A 712 19.40 -50.36 -20.09
C VAL A 712 18.06 -49.77 -20.53
N PHE A 713 17.14 -50.61 -21.03
CA PHE A 713 15.77 -50.23 -21.41
C PHE A 713 14.75 -51.24 -20.88
N THR A 714 13.52 -50.78 -20.68
CA THR A 714 12.35 -51.64 -20.48
C THR A 714 11.33 -51.35 -21.59
N LEU A 715 11.10 -52.34 -22.45
CA LEU A 715 10.23 -52.25 -23.63
C LEU A 715 8.99 -53.15 -23.46
N THR A 716 8.24 -53.36 -24.54
CA THR A 716 7.14 -54.33 -24.61
C THR A 716 7.54 -55.54 -25.47
N LYS A 717 6.99 -56.73 -25.18
CA LYS A 717 7.17 -57.96 -25.98
C LYS A 717 6.21 -57.99 -27.17
#